data_AF-A0A9D6UMV0-F1
#
_entry.id   AF-A0A9D6UMV0-F1
#
_cell.length_a   1.000
_cell.length_b   1.000
_cell.length_c   1.000
_cell.angle_alpha   90.00
_cell.angle_beta   90.00
_cell.angle_gamma   90.00
#
_symmetry.space_group_name_H-M   'P 1'
#
loop_
_entity.id
_entity.type
_entity.pdbx_description
1 polymer ?
#
loop_
_entity_poly.entity_id
_entity_poly.type
_entity_poly.pdbx_seq_one_letter_code
_entity_poly.pdbx_strand_id
1 'polypeptide(L)'
;MRPRQLILILATAASLFAQAPSAQAPSAQAPSAQANVTLQRAMRKETLEGDLKGAIALYGKAVAEAKGDRATAAKALIRMAECHQKLGNAESRRVYERVVREYADQKEAAALAHTRLSDGGTFAQAKGDRALWTGPKVDLFGRVSQDGRFISFTDWSEGAAVAIHDLRTGMDRQLVKAGFGSSGYIGGAQFSTFSKDGKQIAYEWYDSKNQVQVRVVPVEGSGNSEPHVIFANPDVASINVSDWSPDRKWLAVHLRRKDRSSQIALIGADNGQLRVLKTVDWRGPSKLFFSPDGRQIVYDLPVSDASPHRSLFILDIDGSHETAVVENPSLNLIMGWAPDGQTVVFSSDRTGTMALYALGIANGKAQGQPRQVKAEGPEWSLGFSSTGALMVFKSIGNQDLRIAALDVTAGKISEIPSAAPTYIASRGRPDWSWDGRSVSYASCGNLGGANCRLLIRSTASGQIREVSHTLNYFVTARWSPDGSRFVMRGTDFKGRNGIFIVDAHTGVTTLVAEIDAAEPQWFPDGKSISYLTAGNSRVLRRDLTTGNERSLYESPDKLGSAVLSRDGRYLLATTRAISGKGSVALLVPVDGGQPRELLRVNPPDRIQGFGGANWMPDGSAALLIKGKAERKGNELWFIPINGGQPRKLNVDMSEWAGGTGFTLHPSGHQIAFVSGERQAEIWSLENFLPPVSAKW
;
A
#
# COMPACT_ATOMS: atom_id res chain seq x y z
N MET A 1 47.52 67.89 24.73
CA MET A 1 48.78 67.17 24.38
C MET A 1 48.43 65.72 23.99
N ARG A 2 49.37 64.96 23.42
CA ARG A 2 49.24 63.54 22.96
C ARG A 2 49.81 62.57 24.04
N PRO A 3 49.70 61.22 23.93
CA PRO A 3 48.80 60.36 23.13
C PRO A 3 48.33 59.03 23.85
N ARG A 4 47.74 58.09 23.07
CA ARG A 4 47.62 56.61 23.29
C ARG A 4 46.59 56.14 24.35
N GLN A 5 45.93 54.98 24.25
CA GLN A 5 45.66 53.93 23.21
C GLN A 5 44.41 53.13 23.70
N LEU A 6 43.71 52.21 23.02
CA LEU A 6 43.72 51.45 21.74
C LEU A 6 42.24 51.49 21.20
N ILE A 7 41.80 51.29 19.95
CA ILE A 7 42.17 50.44 18.78
C ILE A 7 41.78 48.95 18.99
N LEU A 8 41.01 48.26 18.12
CA LEU A 8 40.31 48.55 16.84
C LEU A 8 38.86 47.97 16.96
N ILE A 9 37.73 48.44 16.40
CA ILE A 9 37.37 49.14 15.14
C ILE A 9 37.34 48.16 13.91
N LEU A 10 36.44 48.24 12.92
CA LEU A 10 34.98 48.53 12.84
C LEU A 10 34.52 48.36 11.37
N ALA A 11 33.20 48.28 11.12
CA ALA A 11 32.51 48.86 9.94
C ALA A 11 32.86 48.34 8.50
N THR A 12 32.08 48.56 7.43
CA THR A 12 30.65 48.93 7.23
C THR A 12 30.19 48.43 5.85
N ALA A 13 28.88 48.37 5.62
CA ALA A 13 28.31 48.14 4.28
C ALA A 13 28.39 49.38 3.37
N ALA A 14 28.45 49.16 2.06
CA ALA A 14 28.13 50.13 1.01
C ALA A 14 27.54 49.38 -0.22
N SER A 15 26.81 50.09 -1.09
CA SER A 15 25.88 49.48 -2.05
C SER A 15 26.31 49.55 -3.52
N LEU A 16 25.77 48.61 -4.32
CA LEU A 16 25.58 48.61 -5.79
C LEU A 16 26.69 49.19 -6.70
N PHE A 17 27.17 48.35 -7.62
CA PHE A 17 27.14 48.67 -9.05
C PHE A 17 26.91 47.39 -9.87
N ALA A 18 26.26 47.51 -11.03
CA ALA A 18 25.97 46.37 -11.91
C ALA A 18 27.05 46.21 -12.99
N GLN A 19 27.57 44.99 -13.13
CA GLN A 19 28.33 44.56 -14.31
C GLN A 19 27.89 43.13 -14.68
N ALA A 20 27.70 42.88 -15.98
CA ALA A 20 27.35 41.56 -16.49
C ALA A 20 28.62 40.68 -16.59
N PRO A 21 28.62 39.46 -16.03
CA PRO A 21 29.73 38.53 -16.22
C PRO A 21 29.81 38.05 -17.67
N SER A 22 31.02 38.05 -18.22
CA SER A 22 31.32 37.50 -19.54
C SER A 22 31.19 35.98 -19.58
N ALA A 23 30.97 35.42 -20.78
CA ALA A 23 30.95 33.98 -20.98
C ALA A 23 32.34 33.37 -20.69
N GLN A 24 32.46 32.67 -19.57
CA GLN A 24 33.65 31.87 -19.26
C GLN A 24 33.58 30.52 -19.98
N ALA A 25 34.73 30.06 -20.50
CA ALA A 25 34.88 28.72 -21.04
C ALA A 25 34.64 27.65 -19.94
N PRO A 26 34.12 26.45 -20.28
CA PRO A 26 33.74 25.47 -19.29
C PRO A 26 34.93 25.00 -18.45
N SER A 27 34.85 25.21 -17.13
CA SER A 27 35.80 24.70 -16.16
C SER A 27 35.81 23.16 -16.15
N ALA A 28 36.98 22.55 -16.05
CA ALA A 28 37.12 21.10 -15.92
C ALA A 28 36.38 20.61 -14.65
N GLN A 29 35.46 19.66 -14.83
CA GLN A 29 34.69 19.09 -13.72
C GLN A 29 35.58 18.28 -12.77
N ALA A 30 35.20 18.23 -11.49
CA ALA A 30 35.89 17.41 -10.49
C ALA A 30 35.89 15.92 -10.92
N PRO A 31 36.98 15.16 -10.72
CA PRO A 31 37.12 13.81 -11.29
C PRO A 31 35.99 12.84 -10.97
N SER A 32 35.47 12.85 -9.73
CA SER A 32 34.35 11.99 -9.30
C SER A 32 33.03 12.33 -10.00
N ALA A 33 32.79 13.61 -10.33
CA ALA A 33 31.61 14.01 -11.11
C ALA A 33 31.73 13.52 -12.56
N GLN A 34 32.91 13.70 -13.18
CA GLN A 34 33.18 13.22 -14.54
C GLN A 34 33.06 11.69 -14.64
N ALA A 35 33.59 10.95 -13.66
CA ALA A 35 33.49 9.49 -13.59
C ALA A 35 32.04 9.01 -13.52
N ASN A 36 31.19 9.69 -12.74
CA ASN A 36 29.76 9.39 -12.66
C ASN A 36 29.02 9.69 -13.97
N VAL A 37 29.34 10.80 -14.65
CA VAL A 37 28.79 11.10 -15.99
C VAL A 37 29.18 10.02 -17.01
N THR A 38 30.45 9.58 -16.99
CA THR A 38 30.92 8.49 -17.86
C THR A 38 30.27 7.15 -17.52
N LEU A 39 30.07 6.83 -16.24
CA LEU A 39 29.36 5.63 -15.78
C LEU A 39 27.90 5.61 -16.28
N GLN A 40 27.17 6.73 -16.14
CA GLN A 40 25.79 6.82 -16.66
C GLN A 40 25.73 6.70 -18.19
N ARG A 41 26.72 7.25 -18.90
CA ARG A 41 26.84 7.07 -20.36
C ARG A 41 27.12 5.60 -20.74
N ALA A 42 27.95 4.89 -19.97
CA ALA A 42 28.19 3.46 -20.15
C ALA A 42 26.90 2.64 -19.94
N MET A 43 26.17 2.91 -18.87
CA MET A 43 24.89 2.25 -18.55
C MET A 43 23.83 2.50 -19.63
N ARG A 44 23.70 3.73 -20.15
CA ARG A 44 22.80 4.01 -21.28
C ARG A 44 23.19 3.22 -22.53
N LYS A 45 24.49 3.16 -22.86
CA LYS A 45 24.96 2.42 -24.04
C LYS A 45 24.75 0.90 -23.90
N GLU A 46 24.89 0.35 -22.70
CA GLU A 46 24.56 -1.05 -22.40
C GLU A 46 23.06 -1.35 -22.54
N THR A 47 22.20 -0.48 -22.01
CA THR A 47 20.78 -0.80 -21.76
C THR A 47 19.81 -0.27 -22.81
N LEU A 48 20.12 0.85 -23.46
CA LEU A 48 19.27 1.50 -24.47
C LEU A 48 19.77 1.24 -25.90
N GLU A 49 21.08 1.18 -26.10
CA GLU A 49 21.71 0.98 -27.42
C GLU A 49 22.14 -0.48 -27.67
N GLY A 50 22.21 -1.32 -26.63
CA GLY A 50 22.63 -2.72 -26.72
C GLY A 50 24.12 -2.94 -27.04
N ASP A 51 24.91 -1.88 -27.20
CA ASP A 51 26.34 -1.95 -27.53
C ASP A 51 27.19 -2.30 -26.30
N LEU A 52 27.22 -3.59 -25.97
CA LEU A 52 28.02 -4.14 -24.89
C LEU A 52 29.52 -3.85 -25.03
N LYS A 53 30.05 -3.74 -26.27
CA LYS A 53 31.48 -3.48 -26.51
C LYS A 53 31.85 -2.03 -26.22
N GLY A 54 31.06 -1.08 -26.71
CA GLY A 54 31.21 0.34 -26.39
C GLY A 54 30.87 0.65 -24.92
N ALA A 55 29.94 -0.09 -24.30
CA ALA A 55 29.69 -0.01 -22.86
C ALA A 55 30.92 -0.44 -22.04
N ILE A 56 31.56 -1.57 -22.36
CA ILE A 56 32.81 -2.02 -21.71
C ILE A 56 33.90 -0.93 -21.78
N ALA A 57 34.11 -0.32 -22.94
CA ALA A 57 35.09 0.75 -23.09
C ALA A 57 34.77 1.99 -22.21
N LEU A 58 33.50 2.36 -22.10
CA LEU A 58 33.05 3.46 -21.23
C LEU A 58 33.14 3.09 -19.73
N TYR A 59 32.87 1.84 -19.33
CA TYR A 59 33.07 1.39 -17.96
C TYR A 59 34.56 1.42 -17.56
N GLY A 60 35.46 0.91 -18.42
CA GLY A 60 36.90 1.01 -18.20
C GLY A 60 37.37 2.46 -18.05
N LYS A 61 36.80 3.39 -18.84
CA LYS A 61 37.05 4.82 -18.70
C LYS A 61 36.52 5.39 -17.37
N ALA A 62 35.31 5.03 -16.94
CA ALA A 62 34.75 5.49 -15.67
C ALA A 62 35.61 5.04 -14.46
N VAL A 63 36.15 3.82 -14.48
CA VAL A 63 37.10 3.31 -13.46
C VAL A 63 38.38 4.16 -13.42
N ALA A 64 38.91 4.57 -14.57
CA ALA A 64 40.11 5.41 -14.64
C ALA A 64 39.87 6.87 -14.22
N GLU A 65 38.67 7.40 -14.48
CA GLU A 65 38.29 8.77 -14.10
C GLU A 65 37.96 8.93 -12.60
N ALA A 66 37.54 7.84 -11.93
CA ALA A 66 37.07 7.87 -10.55
C ALA A 66 38.09 8.40 -9.51
N LYS A 67 39.40 8.24 -9.77
CA LYS A 67 40.53 8.87 -9.03
C LYS A 67 40.37 9.01 -7.51
N GLY A 68 39.90 7.95 -6.84
CA GLY A 68 39.66 7.90 -5.39
C GLY A 68 38.23 7.54 -5.00
N ASP A 69 37.26 7.73 -5.89
CA ASP A 69 35.89 7.25 -5.71
C ASP A 69 35.82 5.72 -5.95
N ARG A 70 36.11 4.97 -4.88
CA ARG A 70 36.13 3.50 -4.87
C ARG A 70 34.74 2.91 -5.11
N ALA A 71 33.66 3.61 -4.75
CA ALA A 71 32.29 3.16 -4.94
C ALA A 71 31.88 3.22 -6.42
N THR A 72 32.14 4.35 -7.09
CA THR A 72 31.91 4.50 -8.54
C THR A 72 32.79 3.54 -9.35
N ALA A 73 34.06 3.36 -8.97
CA ALA A 73 34.95 2.40 -9.60
C ALA A 73 34.46 0.94 -9.44
N ALA A 74 34.04 0.51 -8.25
CA ALA A 74 33.52 -0.83 -8.02
C ALA A 74 32.21 -1.08 -8.80
N LYS A 75 31.30 -0.11 -8.84
CA LYS A 75 30.06 -0.17 -9.65
C LYS A 75 30.36 -0.30 -11.14
N ALA A 76 31.31 0.48 -11.67
CA ALA A 76 31.73 0.37 -13.07
C ALA A 76 32.37 -1.00 -13.40
N LEU A 77 33.21 -1.55 -12.50
CA LEU A 77 33.81 -2.86 -12.68
C LEU A 77 32.78 -4.00 -12.71
N ILE A 78 31.78 -3.99 -11.80
CA ILE A 78 30.68 -4.96 -11.81
C ILE A 78 29.94 -4.96 -13.16
N ARG A 79 29.54 -3.79 -13.65
CA ARG A 79 28.82 -3.69 -14.93
C ARG A 79 29.69 -4.11 -16.12
N MET A 80 30.98 -3.80 -16.08
CA MET A 80 31.94 -4.28 -17.08
C MET A 80 32.01 -5.83 -17.09
N ALA A 81 32.08 -6.45 -15.92
CA ALA A 81 32.08 -7.91 -15.77
C ALA A 81 30.79 -8.55 -16.32
N GLU A 82 29.62 -7.95 -16.03
CA GLU A 82 28.33 -8.38 -16.59
C GLU A 82 28.29 -8.25 -18.13
N CYS A 83 28.84 -7.18 -18.71
CA CYS A 83 28.93 -7.03 -20.16
C CYS A 83 29.85 -8.07 -20.81
N HIS A 84 31.00 -8.38 -20.20
CA HIS A 84 31.85 -9.49 -20.67
C HIS A 84 31.12 -10.83 -20.56
N GLN A 85 30.33 -11.05 -19.50
CA GLN A 85 29.56 -12.29 -19.30
C GLN A 85 28.51 -12.49 -20.41
N LYS A 86 27.77 -11.43 -20.75
CA LYS A 86 26.79 -11.42 -21.86
C LYS A 86 27.43 -11.67 -23.23
N LEU A 87 28.70 -11.32 -23.40
CA LEU A 87 29.48 -11.59 -24.61
C LEU A 87 30.20 -12.96 -24.58
N GLY A 88 29.94 -13.81 -23.59
CA GLY A 88 30.59 -15.13 -23.44
C GLY A 88 32.10 -15.05 -23.16
N ASN A 89 32.59 -13.90 -22.69
CA ASN A 89 34.02 -13.60 -22.59
C ASN A 89 34.57 -13.92 -21.19
N ALA A 90 35.62 -14.75 -21.14
CA ALA A 90 36.34 -15.16 -19.93
C ALA A 90 36.89 -13.99 -19.09
N GLU A 91 37.11 -12.81 -19.67
CA GLU A 91 37.47 -11.58 -18.94
C GLU A 91 36.46 -11.22 -17.83
N SER A 92 35.19 -11.62 -17.96
CA SER A 92 34.18 -11.43 -16.92
C SER A 92 34.66 -11.92 -15.55
N ARG A 93 35.24 -13.13 -15.51
CA ARG A 93 35.79 -13.74 -14.30
C ARG A 93 36.94 -12.92 -13.72
N ARG A 94 37.87 -12.48 -14.58
CA ARG A 94 39.03 -11.64 -14.18
C ARG A 94 38.59 -10.31 -13.57
N VAL A 95 37.51 -9.71 -14.08
CA VAL A 95 36.97 -8.46 -13.54
C VAL A 95 36.25 -8.68 -12.20
N TYR A 96 35.51 -9.78 -12.01
CA TYR A 96 34.96 -10.11 -10.69
C TYR A 96 36.05 -10.44 -9.66
N GLU A 97 37.07 -11.22 -10.02
CA GLU A 97 38.25 -11.52 -9.17
C GLU A 97 38.98 -10.22 -8.79
N ARG A 98 39.03 -9.25 -9.70
CA ARG A 98 39.54 -7.90 -9.43
C ARG A 98 38.69 -7.14 -8.42
N VAL A 99 37.35 -7.17 -8.51
CA VAL A 99 36.47 -6.51 -7.52
C VAL A 99 36.68 -7.09 -6.13
N VAL A 100 36.69 -8.43 -6.00
CA VAL A 100 36.97 -9.10 -4.72
C VAL A 100 38.32 -8.69 -4.14
N ARG A 101 39.39 -8.68 -4.95
CA ARG A 101 40.75 -8.36 -4.49
C ARG A 101 40.98 -6.89 -4.17
N GLU A 102 40.51 -5.98 -5.02
CA GLU A 102 40.87 -4.55 -4.98
C GLU A 102 39.81 -3.66 -4.31
N TYR A 103 38.58 -4.17 -4.08
CA TYR A 103 37.43 -3.39 -3.60
C TYR A 103 36.62 -4.12 -2.49
N ALA A 104 37.27 -4.95 -1.66
CA ALA A 104 36.63 -5.69 -0.56
C ALA A 104 35.92 -4.81 0.49
N ASP A 105 36.32 -3.54 0.61
CA ASP A 105 35.65 -2.49 1.40
C ASP A 105 34.25 -2.13 0.85
N GLN A 106 34.04 -2.28 -0.45
CA GLN A 106 32.78 -2.00 -1.14
C GLN A 106 31.84 -3.21 -1.03
N LYS A 107 31.38 -3.49 0.19
CA LYS A 107 30.68 -4.73 0.61
C LYS A 107 29.65 -5.27 -0.39
N GLU A 108 28.79 -4.43 -0.95
CA GLU A 108 27.76 -4.81 -1.94
C GLU A 108 28.39 -5.39 -3.22
N ALA A 109 29.37 -4.68 -3.78
CA ALA A 109 30.07 -5.09 -4.99
C ALA A 109 30.95 -6.33 -4.75
N ALA A 110 31.61 -6.41 -3.59
CA ALA A 110 32.40 -7.57 -3.20
C ALA A 110 31.52 -8.84 -3.04
N ALA A 111 30.37 -8.74 -2.36
CA ALA A 111 29.44 -9.86 -2.19
C ALA A 111 28.84 -10.34 -3.53
N LEU A 112 28.46 -9.40 -4.41
CA LEU A 112 27.97 -9.72 -5.75
C LEU A 112 29.07 -10.40 -6.60
N ALA A 113 30.31 -9.90 -6.54
CA ALA A 113 31.44 -10.51 -7.24
C ALA A 113 31.77 -11.91 -6.70
N HIS A 114 31.73 -12.14 -5.38
CA HIS A 114 31.87 -13.47 -4.80
C HIS A 114 30.82 -14.45 -5.32
N THR A 115 29.55 -14.04 -5.34
CA THR A 115 28.45 -14.87 -5.87
C THR A 115 28.70 -15.22 -7.35
N ARG A 116 29.06 -14.23 -8.18
CA ARG A 116 29.36 -14.44 -9.60
C ARG A 116 30.60 -15.31 -9.87
N LEU A 117 31.47 -15.51 -8.87
CA LEU A 117 32.63 -16.40 -8.95
C LEU A 117 32.34 -17.82 -8.43
N SER A 118 31.40 -17.99 -7.49
CA SER A 118 30.90 -19.31 -7.09
C SER A 118 30.00 -19.95 -8.14
N ASP A 119 29.23 -19.15 -8.90
CA ASP A 119 28.26 -19.58 -9.92
C ASP A 119 28.95 -20.07 -11.23
N GLY A 120 30.01 -20.87 -11.12
CA GLY A 120 31.01 -21.16 -12.15
C GLY A 120 30.47 -21.57 -13.53
N GLY A 121 30.18 -20.59 -14.38
CA GLY A 121 29.91 -20.77 -15.82
C GLY A 121 28.56 -21.39 -16.19
N THR A 122 27.71 -21.76 -15.22
CA THR A 122 26.35 -22.29 -15.49
C THR A 122 25.35 -21.86 -14.41
N PHE A 123 24.13 -21.48 -14.82
CA PHE A 123 23.05 -21.12 -13.89
C PHE A 123 22.43 -22.38 -13.26
N ALA A 124 23.08 -22.90 -12.22
CA ALA A 124 22.69 -24.11 -11.50
C ALA A 124 22.21 -23.81 -10.06
N GLN A 125 20.96 -23.37 -9.94
CA GLN A 125 20.08 -23.64 -8.78
C GLN A 125 20.60 -23.29 -7.35
N ALA A 126 20.52 -22.02 -6.98
CA ALA A 126 20.18 -21.66 -5.60
C ALA A 126 18.67 -21.92 -5.37
N LYS A 127 18.33 -23.14 -4.92
CA LYS A 127 16.95 -23.63 -4.76
C LYS A 127 16.43 -23.40 -3.34
N GLY A 128 15.66 -22.33 -3.13
CA GLY A 128 15.06 -22.02 -1.84
C GLY A 128 14.09 -20.85 -1.91
N ASP A 129 13.22 -20.73 -0.91
CA ASP A 129 12.31 -19.58 -0.80
C ASP A 129 13.12 -18.30 -0.53
N ARG A 130 12.80 -17.22 -1.23
CA ARG A 130 13.60 -15.98 -1.21
C ARG A 130 12.78 -14.75 -1.53
N ALA A 131 13.05 -13.63 -0.85
CA ALA A 131 12.63 -12.32 -1.30
C ALA A 131 13.28 -12.01 -2.66
N LEU A 132 12.49 -11.50 -3.61
CA LEU A 132 12.92 -11.13 -4.96
C LEU A 132 12.85 -9.62 -5.21
N TRP A 133 11.86 -8.95 -4.61
CA TRP A 133 11.66 -7.50 -4.71
C TRP A 133 11.16 -6.99 -3.36
N THR A 134 11.78 -5.92 -2.83
CA THR A 134 11.48 -5.35 -1.52
C THR A 134 11.37 -3.83 -1.61
N GLY A 135 10.57 -3.20 -0.74
CA GLY A 135 10.53 -1.74 -0.59
C GLY A 135 9.18 -1.06 -0.85
N PRO A 136 9.15 0.28 -0.93
CA PRO A 136 7.91 1.08 -0.80
C PRO A 136 6.98 1.04 -2.01
N LYS A 137 7.43 0.47 -3.14
CA LYS A 137 6.62 0.28 -4.37
C LYS A 137 6.04 -1.14 -4.51
N VAL A 138 6.41 -2.07 -3.63
CA VAL A 138 5.92 -3.44 -3.71
C VAL A 138 4.41 -3.49 -3.45
N ASP A 139 3.67 -4.03 -4.42
CA ASP A 139 2.22 -3.93 -4.53
C ASP A 139 1.59 -5.29 -4.89
N LEU A 140 0.28 -5.45 -4.63
CA LEU A 140 -0.44 -6.72 -4.78
C LEU A 140 -1.32 -6.80 -6.04
N PHE A 141 -1.58 -5.67 -6.70
CA PHE A 141 -2.55 -5.54 -7.80
C PHE A 141 -1.95 -5.98 -9.14
N GLY A 142 -1.11 -7.01 -9.10
CA GLY A 142 -0.24 -7.41 -10.20
C GLY A 142 -0.12 -8.91 -10.41
N ARG A 143 0.68 -9.28 -11.40
CA ARG A 143 1.08 -10.65 -11.74
C ARG A 143 2.54 -10.72 -12.15
N VAL A 144 3.15 -11.88 -11.93
CA VAL A 144 4.42 -12.24 -12.57
C VAL A 144 4.21 -12.56 -14.06
N SER A 145 5.19 -12.28 -14.90
CA SER A 145 5.24 -12.77 -16.28
C SER A 145 5.53 -14.27 -16.32
N GLN A 146 5.10 -14.96 -17.39
CA GLN A 146 5.23 -16.42 -17.49
C GLN A 146 6.69 -16.92 -17.49
N ASP A 147 7.65 -16.10 -17.90
CA ASP A 147 9.09 -16.39 -17.81
C ASP A 147 9.70 -16.16 -16.41
N GLY A 148 8.92 -15.62 -15.46
CA GLY A 148 9.37 -15.29 -14.11
C GLY A 148 10.25 -14.03 -14.01
N ARG A 149 10.41 -13.24 -15.10
CA ARG A 149 11.32 -12.10 -15.14
C ARG A 149 10.72 -10.78 -14.64
N PHE A 150 9.45 -10.53 -14.92
CA PHE A 150 8.81 -9.25 -14.64
C PHE A 150 7.65 -9.41 -13.66
N ILE A 151 7.43 -8.38 -12.84
CA ILE A 151 6.21 -8.21 -12.06
C ILE A 151 5.51 -6.96 -12.57
N SER A 152 4.25 -7.09 -13.01
CA SER A 152 3.37 -5.94 -13.25
C SER A 152 2.84 -5.41 -11.91
N PHE A 153 2.71 -4.09 -11.77
CA PHE A 153 2.26 -3.49 -10.51
C PHE A 153 1.60 -2.11 -10.69
N THR A 154 0.88 -1.66 -9.66
CA THR A 154 0.33 -0.29 -9.59
C THR A 154 1.32 0.63 -8.89
N ASP A 155 1.92 1.58 -9.62
CA ASP A 155 2.79 2.60 -9.04
C ASP A 155 1.94 3.73 -8.43
N TRP A 156 1.72 3.62 -7.12
CA TRP A 156 1.01 4.60 -6.31
C TRP A 156 1.75 5.93 -6.13
N SER A 157 3.06 6.00 -6.40
CA SER A 157 3.84 7.23 -6.31
C SER A 157 3.58 8.15 -7.51
N GLU A 158 3.42 7.56 -8.70
CA GLU A 158 3.05 8.25 -9.95
C GLU A 158 1.53 8.18 -10.23
N GLY A 159 0.72 8.26 -9.18
CA GLY A 159 -0.74 8.46 -9.29
C GLY A 159 -1.58 7.23 -9.60
N ALA A 160 -1.11 6.02 -9.25
CA ALA A 160 -1.68 4.72 -9.62
C ALA A 160 -1.48 4.39 -11.11
N ALA A 161 -0.23 4.48 -11.55
CA ALA A 161 0.23 4.15 -12.89
C ALA A 161 0.41 2.63 -13.08
N VAL A 162 0.30 2.12 -14.31
CA VAL A 162 0.75 0.75 -14.64
C VAL A 162 2.26 0.77 -14.87
N ALA A 163 2.98 -0.07 -14.14
CA ALA A 163 4.41 -0.27 -14.29
C ALA A 163 4.78 -1.76 -14.29
N ILE A 164 6.02 -2.05 -14.69
CA ILE A 164 6.65 -3.36 -14.50
C ILE A 164 7.96 -3.21 -13.74
N HIS A 165 8.33 -4.23 -12.96
CA HIS A 165 9.62 -4.35 -12.28
C HIS A 165 10.40 -5.52 -12.90
N ASP A 166 11.62 -5.30 -13.39
CA ASP A 166 12.50 -6.35 -13.96
C ASP A 166 13.34 -6.98 -12.84
N LEU A 167 12.96 -8.18 -12.40
CA LEU A 167 13.60 -8.94 -11.31
C LEU A 167 15.08 -9.28 -11.58
N ARG A 168 15.54 -9.15 -12.84
CA ARG A 168 16.94 -9.36 -13.22
C ARG A 168 17.79 -8.09 -13.07
N THR A 169 17.20 -6.91 -12.90
CA THR A 169 17.93 -5.63 -12.75
C THR A 169 17.51 -4.79 -11.55
N GLY A 170 16.39 -5.11 -10.90
CA GLY A 170 15.81 -4.29 -9.83
C GLY A 170 15.24 -2.95 -10.32
N MET A 171 14.96 -2.81 -11.62
CA MET A 171 14.52 -1.55 -12.23
C MET A 171 13.03 -1.57 -12.58
N ASP A 172 12.35 -0.48 -12.21
CA ASP A 172 10.98 -0.20 -12.64
C ASP A 172 10.96 0.40 -14.07
N ARG A 173 9.91 0.09 -14.83
CA ARG A 173 9.55 0.79 -16.06
C ARG A 173 8.04 1.05 -16.07
N GLN A 174 7.67 2.31 -16.02
CA GLN A 174 6.29 2.76 -16.20
C GLN A 174 5.84 2.52 -17.65
N LEU A 175 4.60 2.04 -17.83
CA LEU A 175 3.98 1.80 -19.14
C LEU A 175 2.82 2.77 -19.41
N VAL A 176 2.13 3.22 -18.36
CA VAL A 176 0.93 4.08 -18.45
C VAL A 176 1.02 5.22 -17.44
N LYS A 177 0.60 6.44 -17.83
CA LYS A 177 0.54 7.62 -16.95
C LYS A 177 -0.84 7.73 -16.29
N ALA A 178 -0.87 8.14 -15.03
CA ALA A 178 -2.07 8.21 -14.20
C ALA A 178 -2.06 9.42 -13.26
N GLY A 179 -3.03 9.52 -12.35
CA GLY A 179 -3.08 10.57 -11.34
C GLY A 179 -3.65 11.88 -11.89
N PHE A 180 -2.86 12.96 -11.80
CA PHE A 180 -3.30 14.32 -12.13
C PHE A 180 -2.52 14.89 -13.30
N GLY A 181 -3.21 15.16 -14.42
CA GLY A 181 -2.71 15.97 -15.52
C GLY A 181 -2.98 17.46 -15.29
N SER A 182 -2.54 18.30 -16.23
CA SER A 182 -2.76 19.76 -16.21
C SER A 182 -4.24 20.18 -16.20
N SER A 183 -5.14 19.30 -16.64
CA SER A 183 -6.59 19.49 -16.65
C SER A 183 -7.34 18.82 -15.48
N GLY A 184 -6.63 18.18 -14.54
CA GLY A 184 -7.22 17.51 -13.37
C GLY A 184 -6.92 16.01 -13.29
N TYR A 185 -7.71 15.28 -12.51
CA TYR A 185 -7.56 13.83 -12.35
C TYR A 185 -7.88 13.11 -13.67
N ILE A 186 -6.96 12.28 -14.17
CA ILE A 186 -7.10 11.56 -15.44
C ILE A 186 -7.51 10.08 -15.27
N GLY A 187 -7.37 9.55 -14.06
CA GLY A 187 -7.70 8.16 -13.72
C GLY A 187 -6.56 7.42 -13.02
N GLY A 188 -6.75 6.13 -12.76
CA GLY A 188 -5.77 5.26 -12.12
C GLY A 188 -6.04 3.78 -12.37
N ALA A 189 -4.98 2.98 -12.35
CA ALA A 189 -5.00 1.55 -12.62
C ALA A 189 -5.06 0.70 -11.34
N GLN A 190 -5.68 -0.48 -11.45
CA GLN A 190 -5.55 -1.60 -10.51
C GLN A 190 -5.57 -2.94 -11.29
N PHE A 191 -5.46 -4.06 -10.57
CA PHE A 191 -5.49 -5.46 -11.04
C PHE A 191 -4.96 -5.69 -12.46
N SER A 192 -3.64 -5.81 -12.62
CA SER A 192 -2.98 -6.08 -13.90
C SER A 192 -2.53 -7.54 -14.07
N THR A 193 -2.64 -8.06 -15.30
CA THR A 193 -2.13 -9.38 -15.71
C THR A 193 -1.41 -9.31 -17.05
N PHE A 194 -0.34 -10.11 -17.21
CA PHE A 194 0.35 -10.28 -18.50
C PHE A 194 -0.45 -11.17 -19.45
N SER A 195 -0.29 -10.96 -20.76
CA SER A 195 -0.55 -11.99 -21.76
C SER A 195 0.46 -13.13 -21.61
N LYS A 196 0.08 -14.35 -21.98
CA LYS A 196 0.93 -15.55 -21.78
C LYS A 196 2.22 -15.57 -22.63
N ASP A 197 2.29 -14.73 -23.67
CA ASP A 197 3.51 -14.45 -24.43
C ASP A 197 4.34 -13.27 -23.87
N GLY A 198 3.92 -12.66 -22.77
CA GLY A 198 4.59 -11.54 -22.10
C GLY A 198 4.53 -10.19 -22.83
N LYS A 199 3.85 -10.11 -23.98
CA LYS A 199 3.90 -8.93 -24.87
C LYS A 199 2.92 -7.82 -24.52
N GLN A 200 1.88 -8.11 -23.75
CA GLN A 200 0.83 -7.16 -23.37
C GLN A 200 0.50 -7.29 -21.87
N ILE A 201 -0.06 -6.23 -21.30
CA ILE A 201 -0.69 -6.25 -19.97
C ILE A 201 -2.13 -5.76 -20.11
N ALA A 202 -3.08 -6.53 -19.57
CA ALA A 202 -4.46 -6.13 -19.37
C ALA A 202 -4.65 -5.68 -17.92
N TYR A 203 -5.45 -4.64 -17.68
CA TYR A 203 -5.61 -4.04 -16.35
C TYR A 203 -6.96 -3.33 -16.15
N GLU A 204 -7.39 -3.21 -14.88
CA GLU A 204 -8.53 -2.36 -14.49
C GLU A 204 -8.13 -0.88 -14.50
N TRP A 205 -9.01 -0.01 -14.99
CA TRP A 205 -8.84 1.44 -14.94
C TRP A 205 -10.10 2.15 -14.46
N TYR A 206 -9.95 3.03 -13.48
CA TYR A 206 -10.96 4.00 -13.07
C TYR A 206 -10.69 5.32 -13.80
N ASP A 207 -11.66 5.81 -14.57
CA ASP A 207 -11.53 7.10 -15.26
C ASP A 207 -11.86 8.31 -14.36
N SER A 208 -11.76 9.52 -14.92
CA SER A 208 -12.03 10.78 -14.21
C SER A 208 -13.49 10.96 -13.76
N LYS A 209 -14.42 10.13 -14.27
CA LYS A 209 -15.83 10.05 -13.87
C LYS A 209 -16.10 8.87 -12.93
N ASN A 210 -15.04 8.18 -12.47
CA ASN A 210 -15.10 6.93 -11.69
C ASN A 210 -15.89 5.81 -12.42
N GLN A 211 -15.82 5.77 -13.76
CA GLN A 211 -16.28 4.64 -14.55
C GLN A 211 -15.17 3.61 -14.73
N VAL A 212 -15.54 2.34 -14.68
CA VAL A 212 -14.62 1.20 -14.69
C VAL A 212 -14.43 0.68 -16.11
N GLN A 213 -13.18 0.49 -16.50
CA GLN A 213 -12.75 0.06 -17.82
C GLN A 213 -11.73 -1.08 -17.71
N VAL A 214 -11.69 -1.98 -18.69
CA VAL A 214 -10.53 -2.85 -18.93
C VAL A 214 -9.73 -2.27 -20.09
N ARG A 215 -8.42 -2.12 -19.87
CA ARG A 215 -7.49 -1.61 -20.86
C ARG A 215 -6.36 -2.60 -21.11
N VAL A 216 -5.80 -2.56 -22.32
CA VAL A 216 -4.62 -3.32 -22.71
C VAL A 216 -3.51 -2.36 -23.14
N VAL A 217 -2.27 -2.64 -22.75
CA VAL A 217 -1.08 -1.89 -23.16
C VAL A 217 0.05 -2.85 -23.57
N PRO A 218 0.81 -2.55 -24.65
CA PRO A 218 2.02 -3.29 -24.99
C PRO A 218 3.10 -3.18 -23.90
N VAL A 219 3.82 -4.27 -23.66
CA VAL A 219 4.98 -4.32 -22.74
C VAL A 219 6.23 -3.74 -23.39
N GLU A 220 6.36 -3.80 -24.72
CA GLU A 220 7.44 -3.13 -25.45
C GLU A 220 6.94 -1.81 -26.07
N GLY A 221 7.77 -0.77 -25.99
CA GLY A 221 7.39 0.59 -26.38
C GLY A 221 8.08 1.66 -25.52
N SER A 222 7.96 2.92 -25.95
CA SER A 222 8.68 4.09 -25.41
C SER A 222 8.04 4.73 -24.17
N GLY A 223 7.13 4.03 -23.47
CA GLY A 223 6.37 4.58 -22.34
C GLY A 223 5.25 5.57 -22.74
N ASN A 224 4.93 5.63 -24.04
CA ASN A 224 3.87 6.46 -24.63
C ASN A 224 2.90 5.63 -25.51
N SER A 225 2.90 4.29 -25.41
CA SER A 225 1.95 3.44 -26.15
C SER A 225 0.53 3.69 -25.64
N GLU A 226 -0.38 4.20 -26.47
CA GLU A 226 -1.74 4.52 -26.05
C GLU A 226 -2.52 3.26 -25.62
N PRO A 227 -3.02 3.17 -24.37
CA PRO A 227 -3.74 1.98 -23.92
C PRO A 227 -5.10 1.84 -24.62
N HIS A 228 -5.35 0.64 -25.14
CA HIS A 228 -6.58 0.34 -25.85
C HIS A 228 -7.67 -0.06 -24.85
N VAL A 229 -8.80 0.66 -24.83
CA VAL A 229 -9.96 0.28 -24.02
C VAL A 229 -10.69 -0.87 -24.72
N ILE A 230 -10.69 -2.06 -24.11
CA ILE A 230 -11.36 -3.24 -24.67
C ILE A 230 -12.74 -3.46 -24.05
N PHE A 231 -12.98 -2.99 -22.82
CA PHE A 231 -14.30 -3.11 -22.19
C PHE A 231 -14.58 -1.90 -21.30
N ALA A 232 -15.82 -1.40 -21.37
CA ALA A 232 -16.37 -0.42 -20.46
C ALA A 232 -17.88 -0.67 -20.34
N ASN A 233 -18.43 -0.66 -19.13
CA ASN A 233 -19.87 -0.87 -18.92
C ASN A 233 -20.35 -0.04 -17.73
N PRO A 234 -21.35 0.85 -17.90
CA PRO A 234 -21.82 1.73 -16.83
C PRO A 234 -22.55 1.02 -15.68
N ASP A 235 -22.95 -0.25 -15.83
CA ASP A 235 -23.53 -1.06 -14.75
C ASP A 235 -22.48 -1.65 -13.79
N VAL A 236 -21.20 -1.65 -14.20
CA VAL A 236 -20.11 -2.24 -13.43
C VAL A 236 -19.60 -1.24 -12.40
N ALA A 237 -19.40 -1.71 -11.18
CA ALA A 237 -18.89 -0.94 -10.04
C ALA A 237 -17.40 -1.18 -9.77
N SER A 238 -16.88 -2.36 -10.13
CA SER A 238 -15.45 -2.72 -10.09
C SER A 238 -15.19 -3.98 -10.94
N ILE A 239 -13.97 -4.15 -11.46
CA ILE A 239 -13.53 -5.36 -12.18
C ILE A 239 -12.10 -5.80 -11.80
N ASN A 240 -11.96 -7.01 -11.26
CA ASN A 240 -10.67 -7.63 -11.00
C ASN A 240 -10.25 -8.45 -12.24
N VAL A 241 -9.30 -7.94 -13.02
CA VAL A 241 -8.67 -8.67 -14.14
C VAL A 241 -7.64 -9.65 -13.57
N SER A 242 -8.00 -10.93 -13.53
CA SER A 242 -7.32 -11.91 -12.69
C SER A 242 -6.32 -12.81 -13.42
N ASP A 243 -6.60 -13.20 -14.66
CA ASP A 243 -5.69 -14.02 -15.48
C ASP A 243 -6.04 -13.86 -16.98
N TRP A 244 -5.12 -14.23 -17.86
CA TRP A 244 -5.29 -14.28 -19.32
C TRP A 244 -5.28 -15.76 -19.77
N SER A 245 -6.08 -16.16 -20.75
CA SER A 245 -6.12 -17.56 -21.20
C SER A 245 -4.80 -17.99 -21.88
N PRO A 246 -4.41 -19.28 -21.81
CA PRO A 246 -3.27 -19.84 -22.54
C PRO A 246 -3.27 -19.53 -24.05
N ASP A 247 -4.44 -19.53 -24.70
CA ASP A 247 -4.58 -19.19 -26.12
C ASP A 247 -4.59 -17.67 -26.42
N ARG A 248 -4.50 -16.85 -25.37
CA ARG A 248 -4.54 -15.37 -25.36
C ARG A 248 -5.87 -14.73 -25.80
N LYS A 249 -6.96 -15.49 -25.99
CA LYS A 249 -8.25 -14.92 -26.44
C LYS A 249 -9.10 -14.30 -25.33
N TRP A 250 -8.96 -14.75 -24.08
CA TRP A 250 -9.88 -14.40 -22.99
C TRP A 250 -9.16 -13.86 -21.75
N LEU A 251 -9.76 -12.88 -21.09
CA LEU A 251 -9.40 -12.44 -19.74
C LEU A 251 -10.41 -13.01 -18.75
N ALA A 252 -9.94 -13.73 -17.72
CA ALA A 252 -10.77 -14.15 -16.60
C ALA A 252 -10.99 -12.96 -15.67
N VAL A 253 -12.24 -12.56 -15.48
CA VAL A 253 -12.62 -11.37 -14.71
C VAL A 253 -13.66 -11.68 -13.64
N HIS A 254 -13.46 -11.10 -12.45
CA HIS A 254 -14.53 -10.91 -11.48
C HIS A 254 -15.09 -9.51 -11.65
N LEU A 255 -16.37 -9.43 -12.02
CA LEU A 255 -17.14 -8.19 -12.11
C LEU A 255 -18.00 -8.06 -10.86
N ARG A 256 -18.12 -6.84 -10.32
CA ARG A 256 -19.19 -6.49 -9.37
C ARG A 256 -20.09 -5.45 -10.01
N ARG A 257 -21.39 -5.72 -10.04
CA ARG A 257 -22.42 -4.83 -10.61
C ARG A 257 -22.92 -3.82 -9.58
N LYS A 258 -23.54 -2.73 -10.04
CA LYS A 258 -24.16 -1.69 -9.18
C LYS A 258 -25.35 -2.18 -8.37
N ASP A 259 -26.04 -3.22 -8.83
CA ASP A 259 -27.03 -3.98 -8.06
C ASP A 259 -26.43 -4.80 -6.90
N ARG A 260 -25.09 -4.84 -6.79
CA ARG A 260 -24.24 -5.57 -5.84
C ARG A 260 -24.06 -7.06 -6.10
N SER A 261 -24.64 -7.63 -7.15
CA SER A 261 -24.29 -8.98 -7.61
C SER A 261 -22.85 -9.04 -8.12
N SER A 262 -22.26 -10.23 -8.02
CA SER A 262 -20.94 -10.55 -8.56
C SER A 262 -21.06 -11.51 -9.74
N GLN A 263 -20.18 -11.38 -10.72
CA GLN A 263 -20.15 -12.26 -11.89
C GLN A 263 -18.74 -12.76 -12.15
N ILE A 264 -18.63 -14.05 -12.46
CA ILE A 264 -17.44 -14.70 -12.99
C ILE A 264 -17.64 -14.77 -14.50
N ALA A 265 -16.75 -14.13 -15.24
CA ALA A 265 -16.92 -13.93 -16.67
C ALA A 265 -15.59 -13.94 -17.42
N LEU A 266 -15.70 -14.01 -18.75
CA LEU A 266 -14.63 -13.80 -19.70
C LEU A 266 -14.85 -12.48 -20.43
N ILE A 267 -13.77 -11.76 -20.74
CA ILE A 267 -13.77 -10.67 -21.71
C ILE A 267 -12.86 -11.05 -22.87
N GLY A 268 -13.35 -10.94 -24.10
CA GLY A 268 -12.57 -11.16 -25.32
C GLY A 268 -11.45 -10.12 -25.43
N ALA A 269 -10.20 -10.57 -25.54
CA ALA A 269 -9.02 -9.72 -25.50
C ALA A 269 -8.80 -8.90 -26.79
N ASP A 270 -9.47 -9.29 -27.88
CA ASP A 270 -9.47 -8.66 -29.20
C ASP A 270 -10.70 -7.78 -29.44
N ASN A 271 -11.87 -8.22 -28.97
CA ASN A 271 -13.18 -7.66 -29.34
C ASN A 271 -14.02 -7.12 -28.16
N GLY A 272 -13.55 -7.26 -26.91
CA GLY A 272 -14.25 -6.79 -25.72
C GLY A 272 -15.47 -7.60 -25.30
N GLN A 273 -15.78 -8.71 -25.98
CA GLN A 273 -17.02 -9.47 -25.78
C GLN A 273 -17.08 -10.05 -24.36
N LEU A 274 -18.09 -9.61 -23.59
CA LEU A 274 -18.38 -10.16 -22.27
C LEU A 274 -19.17 -11.47 -22.39
N ARG A 275 -18.58 -12.58 -21.92
CA ARG A 275 -19.28 -13.85 -21.67
C ARG A 275 -19.35 -14.10 -20.17
N VAL A 276 -20.52 -13.89 -19.57
CA VAL A 276 -20.76 -14.30 -18.18
C VAL A 276 -20.82 -15.83 -18.12
N LEU A 277 -20.00 -16.45 -17.28
CA LEU A 277 -20.03 -17.90 -17.02
C LEU A 277 -20.94 -18.22 -15.84
N LYS A 278 -20.86 -17.40 -14.79
CA LYS A 278 -21.70 -17.54 -13.58
C LYS A 278 -22.05 -16.18 -13.01
N THR A 279 -23.34 -15.95 -12.75
CA THR A 279 -23.77 -14.89 -11.83
C THR A 279 -23.92 -15.51 -10.45
N VAL A 280 -23.28 -14.89 -9.46
CA VAL A 280 -23.41 -15.19 -8.04
C VAL A 280 -24.09 -14.00 -7.36
N ASP A 281 -24.47 -14.15 -6.09
CA ASP A 281 -25.06 -13.08 -5.30
C ASP A 281 -23.98 -12.02 -4.94
N TRP A 282 -23.99 -11.50 -3.71
CA TRP A 282 -22.94 -10.61 -3.23
C TRP A 282 -21.54 -11.29 -3.20
N ARG A 283 -21.48 -12.62 -3.17
CA ARG A 283 -20.26 -13.44 -3.06
C ARG A 283 -19.35 -13.29 -4.28
N GLY A 284 -18.33 -12.44 -4.17
CA GLY A 284 -17.23 -12.35 -5.14
C GLY A 284 -16.04 -13.25 -4.79
N PRO A 285 -15.35 -13.86 -5.78
CA PRO A 285 -14.07 -14.54 -5.58
C PRO A 285 -12.95 -13.56 -5.25
N SER A 286 -11.87 -14.03 -4.61
CA SER A 286 -10.69 -13.19 -4.34
C SER A 286 -9.81 -13.05 -5.59
N LYS A 287 -9.60 -14.16 -6.32
CA LYS A 287 -8.91 -14.25 -7.61
C LYS A 287 -9.50 -15.39 -8.45
N LEU A 288 -9.26 -15.34 -9.76
CA LEU A 288 -9.51 -16.39 -10.74
C LEU A 288 -8.19 -16.83 -11.36
N PHE A 289 -8.03 -18.11 -11.72
CA PHE A 289 -6.90 -18.59 -12.51
C PHE A 289 -7.34 -19.62 -13.53
N PHE A 290 -6.88 -19.51 -14.79
CA PHE A 290 -7.11 -20.53 -15.79
C PHE A 290 -6.25 -21.77 -15.50
N SER A 291 -6.77 -22.96 -15.84
CA SER A 291 -5.94 -24.15 -16.00
C SER A 291 -4.90 -23.92 -17.11
N PRO A 292 -3.70 -24.55 -17.06
CA PRO A 292 -2.68 -24.42 -18.09
C PRO A 292 -3.13 -24.86 -19.50
N ASP A 293 -4.15 -25.72 -19.62
CA ASP A 293 -4.77 -26.11 -20.89
C ASP A 293 -5.88 -25.15 -21.36
N GLY A 294 -6.25 -24.17 -20.53
CA GLY A 294 -7.26 -23.15 -20.80
C GLY A 294 -8.71 -23.62 -20.74
N ARG A 295 -8.98 -24.85 -20.28
CA ARG A 295 -10.34 -25.41 -20.28
C ARG A 295 -11.16 -25.10 -19.03
N GLN A 296 -10.52 -24.81 -17.90
CA GLN A 296 -11.17 -24.62 -16.61
C GLN A 296 -10.68 -23.36 -15.89
N ILE A 297 -11.48 -22.86 -14.96
CA ILE A 297 -11.11 -21.78 -14.04
C ILE A 297 -11.23 -22.30 -12.61
N VAL A 298 -10.18 -22.12 -11.81
CA VAL A 298 -10.22 -22.34 -10.37
C VAL A 298 -10.40 -21.01 -9.62
N TYR A 299 -11.23 -21.03 -8.59
CA TYR A 299 -11.55 -19.84 -7.80
C TYR A 299 -12.05 -20.19 -6.39
N ASP A 300 -12.22 -19.17 -5.55
CA ASP A 300 -12.77 -19.26 -4.20
C ASP A 300 -14.10 -18.50 -4.07
N LEU A 301 -14.97 -18.83 -3.11
CA LEU A 301 -16.13 -18.00 -2.73
C LEU A 301 -16.32 -17.97 -1.21
N PRO A 302 -16.83 -16.87 -0.62
CA PRO A 302 -17.29 -16.86 0.76
C PRO A 302 -18.39 -17.90 1.00
N VAL A 303 -18.36 -18.55 2.16
CA VAL A 303 -19.38 -19.55 2.56
C VAL A 303 -20.64 -18.88 3.12
N SER A 304 -20.50 -17.77 3.85
CA SER A 304 -21.63 -17.03 4.45
C SER A 304 -21.31 -15.54 4.62
N ASP A 305 -22.33 -14.72 4.88
CA ASP A 305 -22.21 -13.28 5.12
C ASP A 305 -21.79 -12.90 6.55
N ALA A 306 -21.50 -13.89 7.39
CA ALA A 306 -21.13 -13.73 8.81
C ALA A 306 -19.76 -14.33 9.16
N SER A 307 -19.02 -14.86 8.19
CA SER A 307 -17.75 -15.57 8.42
C SER A 307 -16.73 -15.31 7.30
N PRO A 308 -15.42 -15.26 7.62
CA PRO A 308 -14.36 -15.16 6.62
C PRO A 308 -14.16 -16.45 5.78
N HIS A 309 -14.79 -17.58 6.15
CA HIS A 309 -14.55 -18.88 5.50
C HIS A 309 -14.87 -18.86 4.00
N ARG A 310 -14.08 -19.61 3.22
CA ARG A 310 -14.20 -19.68 1.75
C ARG A 310 -14.06 -21.12 1.26
N SER A 311 -14.95 -21.55 0.36
CA SER A 311 -14.83 -22.83 -0.37
C SER A 311 -14.12 -22.62 -1.70
N LEU A 312 -13.47 -23.66 -2.24
CA LEU A 312 -12.82 -23.64 -3.55
C LEU A 312 -13.63 -24.42 -4.59
N PHE A 313 -13.70 -23.88 -5.80
CA PHE A 313 -14.49 -24.39 -6.91
C PHE A 313 -13.66 -24.44 -8.20
N ILE A 314 -14.00 -25.37 -9.07
CA ILE A 314 -13.56 -25.43 -10.47
C ILE A 314 -14.79 -25.35 -11.37
N LEU A 315 -14.70 -24.52 -12.41
CA LEU A 315 -15.76 -24.25 -13.39
C LEU A 315 -15.18 -24.40 -14.81
N ASP A 316 -15.87 -25.12 -15.68
CA ASP A 316 -15.49 -25.22 -17.10
C ASP A 316 -15.64 -23.85 -17.80
N ILE A 317 -14.73 -23.54 -18.73
CA ILE A 317 -14.68 -22.24 -19.44
C ILE A 317 -15.93 -21.96 -20.30
N ASP A 318 -16.77 -22.96 -20.53
CA ASP A 318 -18.07 -22.77 -21.20
C ASP A 318 -19.24 -22.46 -20.26
N GLY A 319 -19.07 -22.69 -18.95
CA GLY A 319 -20.09 -22.54 -17.91
C GLY A 319 -20.93 -23.79 -17.64
N SER A 320 -20.64 -24.94 -18.26
CA SER A 320 -21.51 -26.13 -18.22
C SER A 320 -21.39 -26.96 -16.93
N HIS A 321 -20.18 -27.17 -16.40
CA HIS A 321 -19.96 -27.93 -15.18
C HIS A 321 -19.20 -27.13 -14.13
N GLU A 322 -19.64 -27.29 -12.89
CA GLU A 322 -18.96 -26.79 -11.70
C GLU A 322 -18.74 -27.96 -10.73
N THR A 323 -17.64 -27.92 -9.98
CA THR A 323 -17.39 -28.84 -8.87
C THR A 323 -16.71 -28.10 -7.74
N ALA A 324 -17.27 -28.22 -6.53
CA ALA A 324 -16.57 -27.82 -5.31
C ALA A 324 -15.46 -28.83 -5.01
N VAL A 325 -14.23 -28.34 -4.84
CA VAL A 325 -13.03 -29.16 -4.64
C VAL A 325 -12.45 -29.04 -3.23
N VAL A 326 -12.83 -28.00 -2.49
CA VAL A 326 -12.56 -27.86 -1.05
C VAL A 326 -13.75 -27.18 -0.39
N GLU A 327 -14.45 -27.90 0.48
CA GLU A 327 -15.54 -27.37 1.32
C GLU A 327 -15.30 -27.76 2.77
N ASN A 328 -14.89 -26.80 3.59
CA ASN A 328 -14.70 -26.96 5.03
C ASN A 328 -14.84 -25.58 5.72
N PRO A 329 -15.09 -25.52 7.04
CA PRO A 329 -15.14 -24.26 7.79
C PRO A 329 -13.73 -23.70 7.99
N SER A 330 -13.15 -23.13 6.94
CA SER A 330 -11.79 -22.60 6.87
C SER A 330 -11.71 -21.47 5.83
N LEU A 331 -10.76 -20.57 5.99
CA LEU A 331 -10.39 -19.56 4.99
C LEU A 331 -9.50 -20.22 3.93
N ASN A 332 -10.08 -20.73 2.84
CA ASN A 332 -9.29 -21.26 1.72
C ASN A 332 -9.07 -20.15 0.67
N LEU A 333 -7.81 -19.76 0.44
CA LEU A 333 -7.42 -18.68 -0.48
C LEU A 333 -6.66 -19.26 -1.68
N ILE A 334 -7.16 -19.04 -2.90
CA ILE A 334 -6.59 -19.64 -4.11
C ILE A 334 -5.25 -18.98 -4.49
N MET A 335 -4.20 -19.80 -4.63
CA MET A 335 -2.88 -19.34 -5.07
C MET A 335 -2.62 -19.60 -6.56
N GLY A 336 -3.33 -20.58 -7.15
CA GLY A 336 -3.39 -20.83 -8.59
C GLY A 336 -3.20 -22.30 -8.96
N TRP A 337 -3.16 -22.57 -10.27
CA TRP A 337 -2.72 -23.86 -10.81
C TRP A 337 -1.19 -23.92 -10.87
N ALA A 338 -0.63 -25.07 -10.53
CA ALA A 338 0.77 -25.37 -10.84
C ALA A 338 0.96 -25.62 -12.35
N PRO A 339 2.18 -25.48 -12.90
CA PRO A 339 2.43 -25.71 -14.33
C PRO A 339 2.26 -27.16 -14.82
N ASP A 340 1.98 -28.12 -13.93
CA ASP A 340 1.65 -29.51 -14.29
C ASP A 340 0.22 -29.68 -14.86
N GLY A 341 -0.63 -28.65 -14.72
CA GLY A 341 -2.04 -28.66 -15.12
C GLY A 341 -2.94 -29.61 -14.33
N GLN A 342 -2.43 -30.20 -13.24
CA GLN A 342 -3.09 -31.23 -12.44
C GLN A 342 -3.09 -30.89 -10.95
N THR A 343 -2.30 -29.91 -10.49
CA THR A 343 -2.28 -29.49 -9.08
C THR A 343 -2.83 -28.09 -8.90
N VAL A 344 -3.86 -27.96 -8.07
CA VAL A 344 -4.34 -26.68 -7.52
C VAL A 344 -3.63 -26.40 -6.20
N VAL A 345 -3.13 -25.18 -6.03
CA VAL A 345 -2.43 -24.73 -4.82
C VAL A 345 -3.20 -23.58 -4.16
N PHE A 346 -3.33 -23.64 -2.83
CA PHE A 346 -4.11 -22.70 -2.03
C PHE A 346 -3.61 -22.63 -0.57
N SER A 347 -3.86 -21.52 0.11
CA SER A 347 -3.59 -21.36 1.54
C SER A 347 -4.83 -21.67 2.38
N SER A 348 -4.67 -22.21 3.59
CA SER A 348 -5.78 -22.61 4.46
C SER A 348 -5.39 -22.57 5.94
N ASP A 349 -6.32 -22.17 6.81
CA ASP A 349 -6.19 -22.14 8.28
C ASP A 349 -6.76 -23.40 8.96
N ARG A 350 -7.06 -24.46 8.19
CA ARG A 350 -7.62 -25.74 8.66
C ARG A 350 -6.86 -26.45 9.80
N THR A 351 -5.60 -26.06 10.05
CA THR A 351 -4.73 -26.55 11.14
C THR A 351 -4.53 -25.52 12.26
N GLY A 352 -5.33 -24.44 12.30
CA GLY A 352 -5.24 -23.35 13.27
C GLY A 352 -4.33 -22.19 12.84
N THR A 353 -3.49 -22.38 11.81
CA THR A 353 -2.66 -21.33 11.19
C THR A 353 -2.69 -21.44 9.67
N MET A 354 -2.50 -20.31 8.98
CA MET A 354 -2.30 -20.26 7.52
C MET A 354 -1.12 -21.14 7.10
N ALA A 355 -1.42 -22.24 6.41
CA ALA A 355 -0.45 -23.14 5.78
C ALA A 355 -0.77 -23.31 4.28
N LEU A 356 0.24 -23.68 3.48
CA LEU A 356 0.10 -23.89 2.03
C LEU A 356 -0.25 -25.34 1.73
N TYR A 357 -1.28 -25.57 0.92
CA TYR A 357 -1.79 -26.89 0.51
C TYR A 357 -1.78 -27.07 -1.00
N ALA A 358 -1.62 -28.32 -1.43
CA ALA A 358 -1.75 -28.77 -2.81
C ALA A 358 -2.83 -29.85 -2.90
N LEU A 359 -3.66 -29.78 -3.95
CA LEU A 359 -4.70 -30.76 -4.26
C LEU A 359 -4.58 -31.18 -5.72
N GLY A 360 -4.49 -32.49 -5.96
CA GLY A 360 -4.58 -33.05 -7.32
C GLY A 360 -5.99 -32.93 -7.89
N ILE A 361 -6.11 -32.61 -9.17
CA ILE A 361 -7.34 -32.48 -9.93
C ILE A 361 -7.23 -33.33 -11.20
N ALA A 362 -8.29 -34.06 -11.52
CA ALA A 362 -8.47 -34.68 -12.82
C ALA A 362 -9.94 -34.54 -13.25
N ASN A 363 -10.18 -34.19 -14.51
CA ASN A 363 -11.53 -34.00 -15.08
C ASN A 363 -12.43 -33.10 -14.21
N GLY A 364 -11.89 -31.96 -13.74
CA GLY A 364 -12.57 -31.00 -12.84
C GLY A 364 -12.75 -31.45 -11.39
N LYS A 365 -12.33 -32.66 -11.00
CA LYS A 365 -12.62 -33.26 -9.68
C LYS A 365 -11.38 -33.47 -8.84
N ALA A 366 -11.53 -33.24 -7.53
CA ALA A 366 -10.52 -33.49 -6.51
C ALA A 366 -10.04 -34.96 -6.49
N GLN A 367 -8.72 -35.16 -6.47
CA GLN A 367 -8.06 -36.47 -6.43
C GLN A 367 -7.50 -36.69 -5.02
N GLY A 368 -8.34 -37.21 -4.12
CA GLY A 368 -8.01 -37.42 -2.71
C GLY A 368 -8.14 -36.15 -1.87
N GLN A 369 -7.38 -36.07 -0.78
CA GLN A 369 -7.42 -34.98 0.19
C GLN A 369 -6.26 -33.98 -0.03
N PRO A 370 -6.45 -32.67 0.20
CA PRO A 370 -5.38 -31.69 0.06
C PRO A 370 -4.21 -31.95 1.01
N ARG A 371 -2.99 -32.05 0.48
CA ARG A 371 -1.76 -32.29 1.25
C ARG A 371 -1.09 -30.97 1.58
N GLN A 372 -0.65 -30.81 2.82
CA GLN A 372 0.17 -29.66 3.23
C GLN A 372 1.54 -29.73 2.53
N VAL A 373 1.99 -28.61 1.99
CA VAL A 373 3.26 -28.48 1.23
C VAL A 373 4.22 -27.44 1.81
N LYS A 374 3.73 -26.45 2.56
CA LYS A 374 4.56 -25.61 3.47
C LYS A 374 3.80 -25.34 4.78
N ALA A 375 4.55 -25.07 5.86
CA ALA A 375 4.00 -24.71 7.17
C ALA A 375 3.45 -23.27 7.22
N GLU A 376 4.08 -22.32 6.52
CA GLU A 376 3.56 -20.97 6.31
C GLU A 376 2.79 -20.88 4.99
N GLY A 377 1.58 -20.31 5.04
CA GLY A 377 0.72 -20.01 3.90
C GLY A 377 0.64 -18.51 3.60
N PRO A 378 0.90 -18.06 2.36
CA PRO A 378 0.70 -16.66 1.94
C PRO A 378 -0.79 -16.30 1.81
N GLU A 379 -1.16 -15.05 2.12
CA GLU A 379 -2.52 -14.53 1.90
C GLU A 379 -2.76 -14.11 0.43
N TRP A 380 -1.70 -13.81 -0.36
CA TRP A 380 -1.81 -13.37 -1.76
C TRP A 380 -0.75 -13.95 -2.69
N SER A 381 -1.19 -14.52 -3.81
CA SER A 381 -0.37 -14.97 -4.94
C SER A 381 -0.31 -13.93 -6.08
N LEU A 382 0.84 -13.80 -6.72
CA LEU A 382 1.06 -13.09 -8.00
C LEU A 382 1.10 -14.06 -9.21
N GLY A 383 0.83 -15.35 -8.99
CA GLY A 383 0.84 -16.42 -9.99
C GLY A 383 2.12 -17.27 -9.98
N PHE A 384 2.08 -18.37 -10.74
CA PHE A 384 3.24 -19.21 -11.01
C PHE A 384 4.02 -18.73 -12.23
N SER A 385 5.35 -18.87 -12.19
CA SER A 385 6.20 -18.90 -13.40
C SER A 385 6.10 -20.26 -14.10
N SER A 386 6.54 -20.32 -15.37
CA SER A 386 6.72 -21.58 -16.11
C SER A 386 7.72 -22.56 -15.44
N THR A 387 8.61 -22.06 -14.58
CA THR A 387 9.56 -22.86 -13.81
C THR A 387 8.97 -23.49 -12.54
N GLY A 388 7.69 -23.23 -12.23
CA GLY A 388 7.03 -23.76 -11.02
C GLY A 388 7.31 -22.98 -9.75
N ALA A 389 7.95 -21.81 -9.83
CA ALA A 389 8.05 -20.89 -8.70
C ALA A 389 6.71 -20.16 -8.52
N LEU A 390 6.17 -20.19 -7.31
CA LEU A 390 4.97 -19.43 -6.95
C LEU A 390 5.39 -18.08 -6.40
N MET A 391 5.04 -17.00 -7.10
CA MET A 391 5.32 -15.64 -6.63
C MET A 391 4.25 -15.22 -5.63
N VAL A 392 4.65 -14.76 -4.45
CA VAL A 392 3.73 -14.41 -3.36
C VAL A 392 4.04 -13.04 -2.80
N PHE A 393 2.99 -12.30 -2.42
CA PHE A 393 3.16 -11.07 -1.68
C PHE A 393 3.26 -11.39 -0.18
N LYS A 394 4.32 -10.91 0.48
CA LYS A 394 4.51 -10.95 1.94
C LYS A 394 4.60 -9.51 2.46
N SER A 395 3.74 -9.12 3.39
CA SER A 395 3.98 -7.88 4.13
C SER A 395 5.00 -8.15 5.21
N ILE A 396 5.94 -7.24 5.38
CA ILE A 396 6.96 -7.28 6.44
C ILE A 396 7.00 -5.93 7.16
N GLY A 397 7.74 -5.88 8.27
CA GLY A 397 7.75 -4.72 9.16
C GLY A 397 6.47 -4.66 10.01
N ASN A 398 6.66 -4.45 11.30
CA ASN A 398 5.55 -4.38 12.24
C ASN A 398 5.04 -2.95 12.37
N GLN A 399 3.73 -2.83 12.57
CA GLN A 399 3.13 -1.64 13.13
C GLN A 399 2.59 -2.02 14.51
N ASP A 400 2.97 -1.28 15.55
CA ASP A 400 2.69 -1.64 16.94
C ASP A 400 1.87 -0.57 17.63
N LEU A 401 0.98 -0.99 18.53
CA LEU A 401 0.31 -0.07 19.44
C LEU A 401 1.31 0.47 20.47
N ARG A 402 1.52 1.79 20.48
CA ARG A 402 2.27 2.50 21.53
C ARG A 402 1.34 3.33 22.38
N ILE A 403 1.64 3.38 23.67
CA ILE A 403 1.04 4.28 24.64
C ILE A 403 2.17 5.05 25.31
N ALA A 404 2.12 6.37 25.25
CA ALA A 404 3.13 7.25 25.84
C ALA A 404 2.47 8.23 26.80
N ALA A 405 3.20 8.62 27.84
CA ALA A 405 2.79 9.74 28.70
C ALA A 405 2.98 11.05 27.93
N LEU A 406 2.08 12.01 28.15
CA LEU A 406 2.11 13.33 27.52
C LEU A 406 2.18 14.40 28.61
N ASP A 407 3.33 15.08 28.69
CA ASP A 407 3.44 16.35 29.39
C ASP A 407 3.22 17.47 28.37
N VAL A 408 2.00 18.00 28.34
CA VAL A 408 1.63 19.15 27.49
C VAL A 408 2.38 20.41 27.91
N THR A 409 2.69 20.58 29.19
CA THR A 409 3.32 21.78 29.76
C THR A 409 4.80 21.85 29.36
N ALA A 410 5.58 20.82 29.67
CA ALA A 410 6.96 20.69 29.15
C ALA A 410 6.99 20.46 27.62
N GLY A 411 5.85 20.05 27.04
CA GLY A 411 5.67 19.82 25.62
C GLY A 411 6.46 18.61 25.12
N LYS A 412 6.44 17.50 25.86
CA LYS A 412 7.18 16.27 25.56
C LYS A 412 6.28 15.05 25.74
N ILE A 413 6.66 13.95 25.09
CA ILE A 413 6.20 12.61 25.46
C ILE A 413 7.34 11.80 26.08
N SER A 414 6.98 10.82 26.90
CA SER A 414 7.87 9.76 27.35
C SER A 414 7.19 8.41 27.16
N GLU A 415 7.94 7.38 26.73
CA GLU A 415 7.37 6.03 26.67
C GLU A 415 6.95 5.57 28.06
N ILE A 416 5.77 4.98 28.16
CA ILE A 416 5.36 4.20 29.32
C ILE A 416 5.86 2.78 29.08
N PRO A 417 6.65 2.17 29.98
CA PRO A 417 7.11 0.79 29.83
C PRO A 417 5.93 -0.18 29.69
N SER A 418 5.63 -0.59 28.45
CA SER A 418 4.52 -1.48 28.13
C SER A 418 4.96 -2.94 28.23
N ALA A 419 4.12 -3.78 28.86
CA ALA A 419 4.21 -5.21 28.72
C ALA A 419 3.95 -5.61 27.24
N ALA A 420 5.05 -5.87 26.54
CA ALA A 420 5.19 -6.19 25.12
C ALA A 420 4.65 -5.14 24.10
N PRO A 421 5.28 -5.01 22.92
CA PRO A 421 4.63 -4.41 21.76
C PRO A 421 3.45 -5.28 21.34
N THR A 422 2.33 -4.66 20.96
CA THR A 422 1.14 -5.37 20.48
C THR A 422 0.94 -5.08 19.00
N TYR A 423 1.07 -6.13 18.18
CA TYR A 423 1.03 -6.06 16.72
C TYR A 423 -0.34 -5.58 16.20
N ILE A 424 -0.34 -4.36 15.64
CA ILE A 424 -1.43 -3.82 14.83
C ILE A 424 -1.13 -4.14 13.37
N ALA A 425 -1.84 -5.12 12.83
CA ALA A 425 -1.82 -5.33 11.40
C ALA A 425 -2.68 -4.24 10.70
N SER A 426 -2.03 -3.38 9.92
CA SER A 426 -2.62 -2.34 9.05
C SER A 426 -3.22 -1.07 9.70
N ARG A 427 -4.07 -0.35 8.96
CA ARG A 427 -4.39 1.10 9.09
C ARG A 427 -5.31 1.48 10.26
N GLY A 428 -5.56 0.57 11.21
CA GLY A 428 -6.49 0.79 12.30
C GLY A 428 -6.08 1.95 13.20
N ARG A 429 -7.03 2.83 13.56
CA ARG A 429 -6.78 3.82 14.63
C ARG A 429 -7.04 3.20 16.00
N PRO A 430 -6.15 3.40 16.99
CA PRO A 430 -6.51 3.22 18.38
C PRO A 430 -7.58 4.26 18.77
N ASP A 431 -8.53 3.85 19.61
CA ASP A 431 -9.52 4.73 20.24
C ASP A 431 -9.64 4.43 21.73
N TRP A 432 -9.71 5.49 22.55
CA TRP A 432 -9.84 5.37 23.99
C TRP A 432 -11.30 5.20 24.40
N SER A 433 -11.57 4.21 25.24
CA SER A 433 -12.82 4.14 26.01
C SER A 433 -13.02 5.43 26.80
N TRP A 434 -14.28 5.83 26.99
CA TRP A 434 -14.58 7.14 27.59
C TRP A 434 -14.13 7.27 29.05
N ASP A 435 -13.92 6.15 29.77
CA ASP A 435 -13.37 6.09 31.12
C ASP A 435 -11.84 5.86 31.17
N GLY A 436 -11.19 5.61 30.03
CA GLY A 436 -9.75 5.40 29.91
C GLY A 436 -9.24 4.00 30.31
N ARG A 437 -10.12 3.09 30.73
CA ARG A 437 -9.71 1.75 31.20
C ARG A 437 -9.33 0.77 30.09
N SER A 438 -9.62 1.13 28.85
CA SER A 438 -9.35 0.30 27.67
C SER A 438 -9.08 1.13 26.42
N VAL A 439 -8.28 0.58 25.50
CA VAL A 439 -8.08 1.11 24.15
C VAL A 439 -8.46 0.05 23.11
N SER A 440 -9.24 0.43 22.11
CA SER A 440 -9.68 -0.44 21.01
C SER A 440 -8.91 -0.14 19.73
N TYR A 441 -8.61 -1.15 18.93
CA TYR A 441 -7.85 -1.02 17.68
C TYR A 441 -8.20 -2.13 16.69
N ALA A 442 -7.95 -1.90 15.40
CA ALA A 442 -8.11 -2.91 14.36
C ALA A 442 -6.79 -3.65 14.13
N SER A 443 -6.86 -4.97 13.91
CA SER A 443 -5.73 -5.76 13.41
C SER A 443 -6.22 -6.62 12.22
N CYS A 444 -5.89 -6.20 11.01
CA CYS A 444 -6.36 -6.77 9.73
C CYS A 444 -5.22 -7.36 8.91
N GLY A 445 -5.52 -8.40 8.11
CA GLY A 445 -4.62 -8.90 7.06
C GLY A 445 -4.00 -7.74 6.27
N ASN A 446 -2.70 -7.81 6.03
CA ASN A 446 -1.86 -6.61 5.93
C ASN A 446 -2.21 -5.65 4.77
N LEU A 447 -2.87 -6.13 3.71
CA LEU A 447 -3.40 -5.33 2.60
C LEU A 447 -4.84 -5.73 2.25
N GLY A 448 -5.53 -4.83 1.54
CA GLY A 448 -6.94 -5.02 1.16
C GLY A 448 -7.94 -4.90 2.31
N GLY A 449 -7.53 -5.21 3.55
CA GLY A 449 -8.34 -5.02 4.75
C GLY A 449 -9.48 -6.03 4.91
N ALA A 450 -9.49 -7.12 4.14
CA ALA A 450 -10.34 -8.26 4.44
C ALA A 450 -9.94 -8.86 5.80
N ASN A 451 -10.93 -9.36 6.53
CA ASN A 451 -10.74 -10.01 7.83
C ASN A 451 -10.00 -9.12 8.86
N CYS A 452 -10.36 -7.83 8.92
CA CYS A 452 -10.05 -7.02 10.09
C CYS A 452 -10.60 -7.66 11.36
N ARG A 453 -9.84 -7.64 12.46
CA ARG A 453 -10.31 -8.04 13.80
C ARG A 453 -10.35 -6.83 14.71
N LEU A 454 -11.42 -6.69 15.50
CA LEU A 454 -11.54 -5.64 16.52
C LEU A 454 -10.99 -6.14 17.85
N LEU A 455 -9.92 -5.53 18.32
CA LEU A 455 -9.24 -5.89 19.57
C LEU A 455 -9.41 -4.77 20.61
N ILE A 456 -9.55 -5.16 21.88
CA ILE A 456 -9.60 -4.26 23.04
C ILE A 456 -8.47 -4.66 23.99
N ARG A 457 -7.61 -3.71 24.38
CA ARG A 457 -6.59 -3.88 25.41
C ARG A 457 -6.94 -3.10 26.68
N SER A 458 -6.96 -3.81 27.81
CA SER A 458 -7.06 -3.23 29.16
C SER A 458 -5.80 -2.44 29.51
N THR A 459 -5.94 -1.24 30.09
CA THR A 459 -4.78 -0.47 30.57
C THR A 459 -4.21 -1.02 31.87
N ALA A 460 -5.06 -1.48 32.78
CA ALA A 460 -4.65 -1.93 34.11
C ALA A 460 -3.98 -3.31 34.10
N SER A 461 -4.41 -4.22 33.21
CA SER A 461 -3.90 -5.60 33.15
C SER A 461 -3.11 -5.93 31.89
N GLY A 462 -3.09 -5.05 30.88
CA GLY A 462 -2.49 -5.31 29.57
C GLY A 462 -3.18 -6.41 28.74
N GLN A 463 -4.19 -7.10 29.30
CA GLN A 463 -4.92 -8.18 28.65
C GLN A 463 -5.65 -7.67 27.41
N ILE A 464 -5.66 -8.51 26.38
CA ILE A 464 -6.29 -8.26 25.08
C ILE A 464 -7.48 -9.22 24.93
N ARG A 465 -8.63 -8.71 24.49
CA ARG A 465 -9.76 -9.53 24.04
C ARG A 465 -10.20 -9.10 22.64
N GLU A 466 -10.71 -10.05 21.87
CA GLU A 466 -11.32 -9.79 20.56
C GLU A 466 -12.82 -9.49 20.72
N VAL A 467 -13.39 -8.76 19.76
CA VAL A 467 -14.82 -8.52 19.59
C VAL A 467 -15.21 -9.03 18.22
N SER A 468 -16.04 -10.08 18.18
CA SER A 468 -16.60 -10.63 16.95
C SER A 468 -17.44 -9.59 16.21
N HIS A 469 -17.51 -9.67 14.88
CA HIS A 469 -18.38 -8.80 14.07
C HIS A 469 -18.58 -9.38 12.66
N THR A 470 -19.62 -8.94 11.95
CA THR A 470 -19.88 -9.36 10.55
C THR A 470 -19.32 -8.38 9.51
N LEU A 471 -18.35 -7.54 9.90
CA LEU A 471 -17.62 -6.65 8.99
C LEU A 471 -16.47 -7.38 8.31
N ASN A 472 -16.35 -7.22 6.99
CA ASN A 472 -15.21 -7.67 6.21
C ASN A 472 -14.03 -6.68 6.38
N TYR A 473 -14.32 -5.38 6.31
CA TYR A 473 -13.36 -4.28 6.45
C TYR A 473 -13.91 -3.15 7.34
N PHE A 474 -13.04 -2.50 8.13
CA PHE A 474 -13.33 -1.23 8.80
C PHE A 474 -12.05 -0.39 9.00
N VAL A 475 -12.21 0.91 9.30
CA VAL A 475 -11.09 1.86 9.45
C VAL A 475 -10.83 2.26 10.91
N THR A 476 -11.90 2.40 11.68
CA THR A 476 -11.86 2.82 13.09
C THR A 476 -13.11 2.30 13.79
N ALA A 477 -12.98 2.02 15.09
CA ALA A 477 -14.08 1.72 15.99
C ALA A 477 -14.04 2.74 17.12
N ARG A 478 -15.10 3.57 17.20
CA ARG A 478 -15.18 4.68 18.16
C ARG A 478 -16.15 4.31 19.28
N TRP A 479 -15.70 4.38 20.53
CA TRP A 479 -16.49 3.97 21.70
C TRP A 479 -17.72 4.85 21.90
N SER A 480 -18.83 4.25 22.33
CA SER A 480 -19.98 4.96 22.88
C SER A 480 -19.67 5.51 24.29
N PRO A 481 -20.35 6.58 24.75
CA PRO A 481 -20.07 7.21 26.05
C PRO A 481 -20.22 6.31 27.28
N ASP A 482 -21.08 5.30 27.16
CA ASP A 482 -21.35 4.25 28.16
C ASP A 482 -20.42 3.02 28.06
N GLY A 483 -19.53 2.97 27.05
CA GLY A 483 -18.65 1.82 26.80
C GLY A 483 -19.36 0.56 26.30
N SER A 484 -20.66 0.61 25.99
CA SER A 484 -21.42 -0.58 25.56
C SER A 484 -21.17 -1.00 24.11
N ARG A 485 -20.85 -0.04 23.23
CA ARG A 485 -20.90 -0.19 21.77
C ARG A 485 -19.76 0.56 21.08
N PHE A 486 -19.52 0.18 19.82
CA PHE A 486 -18.70 0.91 18.87
C PHE A 486 -19.56 1.51 17.77
N VAL A 487 -19.14 2.65 17.20
CA VAL A 487 -19.57 3.09 15.87
C VAL A 487 -18.38 2.97 14.91
N MET A 488 -18.63 2.43 13.72
CA MET A 488 -17.59 2.00 12.77
C MET A 488 -17.96 2.42 11.34
N ARG A 489 -17.00 2.96 10.59
CA ARG A 489 -17.09 3.01 9.11
C ARG A 489 -16.49 1.73 8.57
N GLY A 490 -17.26 0.98 7.79
CA GLY A 490 -16.80 -0.28 7.23
C GLY A 490 -17.65 -0.80 6.09
N THR A 491 -17.32 -2.02 5.69
CA THR A 491 -17.99 -2.79 4.65
C THR A 491 -18.24 -4.20 5.18
N ASP A 492 -19.49 -4.67 5.14
CA ASP A 492 -19.83 -6.04 5.51
C ASP A 492 -19.44 -7.05 4.40
N PHE A 493 -19.61 -8.35 4.67
CA PHE A 493 -19.31 -9.39 3.68
C PHE A 493 -20.20 -9.28 2.43
N LYS A 494 -21.48 -8.88 2.59
CA LYS A 494 -22.40 -8.50 1.49
C LYS A 494 -21.93 -7.28 0.67
N GLY A 495 -20.86 -6.62 1.12
CA GLY A 495 -20.25 -5.49 0.45
C GLY A 495 -21.09 -4.22 0.51
N ARG A 496 -21.95 -4.08 1.52
CA ARG A 496 -22.66 -2.84 1.88
C ARG A 496 -21.66 -1.93 2.61
N ASN A 497 -21.37 -0.76 2.03
CA ASN A 497 -20.49 0.25 2.63
C ASN A 497 -21.34 1.21 3.46
N GLY A 498 -20.95 1.49 4.71
CA GLY A 498 -21.80 2.30 5.58
C GLY A 498 -21.26 2.55 6.98
N ILE A 499 -22.16 3.07 7.81
CA ILE A 499 -21.95 3.23 9.24
C ILE A 499 -22.64 2.07 9.96
N PHE A 500 -21.86 1.36 10.77
CA PHE A 500 -22.30 0.23 11.57
C PHE A 500 -22.14 0.54 13.05
N ILE A 501 -23.00 -0.07 13.87
CA ILE A 501 -22.82 -0.19 15.31
C ILE A 501 -22.52 -1.65 15.65
N VAL A 502 -21.52 -1.87 16.50
CA VAL A 502 -21.14 -3.19 17.00
C VAL A 502 -21.22 -3.18 18.52
N ASP A 503 -21.92 -4.14 19.11
CA ASP A 503 -21.96 -4.32 20.57
C ASP A 503 -20.60 -4.84 21.10
N ALA A 504 -20.07 -4.21 22.14
CA ALA A 504 -18.71 -4.45 22.63
C ALA A 504 -18.54 -5.75 23.43
N HIS A 505 -19.63 -6.48 23.72
CA HIS A 505 -19.63 -7.73 24.50
C HIS A 505 -20.03 -8.93 23.65
N THR A 506 -21.07 -8.78 22.84
CA THR A 506 -21.70 -9.84 22.02
C THR A 506 -21.27 -9.83 20.56
N GLY A 507 -20.70 -8.72 20.07
CA GLY A 507 -20.31 -8.57 18.67
C GLY A 507 -21.46 -8.36 17.67
N VAL A 508 -22.70 -8.22 18.17
CA VAL A 508 -23.88 -8.00 17.33
C VAL A 508 -23.68 -6.75 16.47
N THR A 509 -23.64 -6.95 15.15
CA THR A 509 -23.27 -5.94 14.14
C THR A 509 -24.51 -5.46 13.41
N THR A 510 -24.83 -4.17 13.54
CA THR A 510 -26.04 -3.54 12.96
C THR A 510 -25.64 -2.45 11.96
N LEU A 511 -26.19 -2.50 10.75
CA LEU A 511 -26.05 -1.42 9.76
C LEU A 511 -27.04 -0.29 10.09
N VAL A 512 -26.52 0.92 10.32
CA VAL A 512 -27.30 2.11 10.74
C VAL A 512 -27.66 3.00 9.55
N ALA A 513 -26.75 3.07 8.57
CA ALA A 513 -26.94 3.79 7.30
C ALA A 513 -26.00 3.22 6.22
N GLU A 514 -26.54 2.83 5.07
CA GLU A 514 -25.75 2.45 3.89
C GLU A 514 -25.40 3.71 3.08
N ILE A 515 -24.36 4.42 3.52
CA ILE A 515 -23.92 5.71 2.96
C ILE A 515 -22.40 5.74 2.88
N ASP A 516 -21.83 6.39 1.86
CA ASP A 516 -20.43 6.80 1.94
C ASP A 516 -20.29 8.01 2.87
N ALA A 517 -19.71 7.76 4.03
CA ALA A 517 -19.48 8.74 5.09
C ALA A 517 -18.08 8.50 5.70
N ALA A 518 -17.49 9.53 6.31
CA ALA A 518 -16.18 9.44 6.96
C ALA A 518 -16.22 9.87 8.43
N GLU A 519 -15.29 9.33 9.22
CA GLU A 519 -15.11 9.59 10.65
C GLU A 519 -16.41 9.62 11.48
N PRO A 520 -17.19 8.52 11.50
CA PRO A 520 -18.33 8.42 12.40
C PRO A 520 -17.88 8.42 13.87
N GLN A 521 -18.56 9.21 14.69
CA GLN A 521 -18.29 9.35 16.13
C GLN A 521 -19.59 9.58 16.90
N TRP A 522 -19.66 9.13 18.14
CA TRP A 522 -20.81 9.33 19.00
C TRP A 522 -20.97 10.78 19.45
N PHE A 523 -22.21 11.22 19.65
CA PHE A 523 -22.48 12.33 20.56
C PHE A 523 -22.38 11.86 22.02
N PRO A 524 -22.10 12.76 22.98
CA PRO A 524 -22.14 12.45 24.41
C PRO A 524 -23.50 11.96 24.93
N ASP A 525 -24.58 12.09 24.13
CA ASP A 525 -25.92 11.62 24.46
C ASP A 525 -26.10 10.08 24.37
N GLY A 526 -25.15 9.36 23.74
CA GLY A 526 -25.23 7.92 23.49
C GLY A 526 -26.38 7.48 22.55
N LYS A 527 -27.04 8.44 21.90
CA LYS A 527 -28.28 8.29 21.09
C LYS A 527 -28.13 8.87 19.67
N SER A 528 -27.18 9.77 19.45
CA SER A 528 -26.84 10.31 18.14
C SER A 528 -25.41 9.96 17.75
N ILE A 529 -25.14 9.99 16.45
CA ILE A 529 -23.79 10.00 15.87
C ILE A 529 -23.60 11.26 15.03
N SER A 530 -22.34 11.65 14.79
CA SER A 530 -21.96 12.57 13.70
C SER A 530 -20.99 11.90 12.74
N TYR A 531 -20.98 12.39 11.49
CA TYR A 531 -20.05 11.96 10.43
C TYR A 531 -19.92 13.03 9.35
N LEU A 532 -18.85 12.91 8.56
CA LEU A 532 -18.64 13.67 7.32
C LEU A 532 -19.35 12.97 6.15
N THR A 533 -20.05 13.71 5.30
CA THR A 533 -20.69 13.13 4.10
C THR A 533 -19.67 12.78 3.01
N ALA A 534 -20.07 11.94 2.06
CA ALA A 534 -19.46 11.88 0.73
C ALA A 534 -19.11 13.29 0.20
N GLY A 535 -17.95 13.42 -0.44
CA GLY A 535 -17.38 14.71 -0.85
C GLY A 535 -16.58 15.45 0.24
N ASN A 536 -16.84 15.19 1.53
CA ASN A 536 -16.25 15.85 2.70
C ASN A 536 -16.56 17.35 2.84
N SER A 537 -17.72 17.84 2.38
CA SER A 537 -18.12 19.26 2.59
C SER A 537 -18.98 19.46 3.84
N ARG A 538 -19.78 18.46 4.25
CA ARG A 538 -20.77 18.59 5.34
C ARG A 538 -20.51 17.64 6.49
N VAL A 539 -20.79 18.11 7.71
CA VAL A 539 -20.89 17.30 8.92
C VAL A 539 -22.36 17.19 9.31
N LEU A 540 -22.88 15.97 9.39
CA LEU A 540 -24.27 15.71 9.82
C LEU A 540 -24.30 15.11 11.23
N ARG A 541 -25.41 15.29 11.95
CA ARG A 541 -25.82 14.50 13.11
C ARG A 541 -27.00 13.62 12.69
N ARG A 542 -26.94 12.34 13.00
CA ARG A 542 -28.02 11.35 12.79
C ARG A 542 -28.47 10.81 14.14
N ASP A 543 -29.77 10.87 14.40
CA ASP A 543 -30.40 10.20 15.55
C ASP A 543 -30.53 8.70 15.26
N LEU A 544 -30.15 7.85 16.22
CA LEU A 544 -30.08 6.40 16.03
C LEU A 544 -31.42 5.68 16.18
N THR A 545 -32.45 6.34 16.71
CA THR A 545 -33.78 5.73 16.96
C THR A 545 -34.74 6.01 15.80
N THR A 546 -34.70 7.23 15.27
CA THR A 546 -35.57 7.73 14.20
C THR A 546 -34.91 7.73 12.83
N GLY A 547 -33.56 7.69 12.77
CA GLY A 547 -32.81 7.85 11.53
C GLY A 547 -32.84 9.26 10.95
N ASN A 548 -33.39 10.25 11.67
CA ASN A 548 -33.44 11.64 11.23
C ASN A 548 -32.05 12.29 11.24
N GLU A 549 -31.80 13.17 10.28
CA GLU A 549 -30.51 13.85 10.08
C GLU A 549 -30.65 15.38 10.15
N ARG A 550 -29.71 16.05 10.83
CA ARG A 550 -29.53 17.52 10.77
C ARG A 550 -28.11 17.86 10.37
N SER A 551 -27.93 18.93 9.57
CA SER A 551 -26.60 19.49 9.34
C SER A 551 -26.08 20.16 10.61
N LEU A 552 -24.79 19.96 10.92
CA LEU A 552 -24.06 20.68 11.96
C LEU A 552 -23.17 21.75 11.36
N TYR A 553 -22.57 21.46 10.20
CA TYR A 553 -21.68 22.38 9.50
C TYR A 553 -21.62 22.05 8.02
N GLU A 554 -21.59 23.08 7.18
CA GLU A 554 -21.29 22.99 5.76
C GLU A 554 -20.11 23.91 5.44
N SER A 555 -19.03 23.30 4.92
CA SER A 555 -17.76 23.95 4.66
C SER A 555 -17.60 24.31 3.19
N PRO A 556 -17.19 25.55 2.85
CA PRO A 556 -16.93 25.95 1.45
C PRO A 556 -15.68 25.28 0.86
N ASP A 557 -14.74 24.83 1.69
CA ASP A 557 -13.56 24.04 1.32
C ASP A 557 -13.68 22.60 1.84
N LYS A 558 -13.12 21.62 1.11
CA LYS A 558 -13.22 20.19 1.51
C LYS A 558 -12.54 19.93 2.86
N LEU A 559 -13.23 19.24 3.75
CA LEU A 559 -12.76 18.90 5.09
C LEU A 559 -11.75 17.74 5.07
N GLY A 560 -10.72 17.89 5.89
CA GLY A 560 -9.69 16.91 6.21
C GLY A 560 -10.07 16.03 7.40
N SER A 561 -10.81 16.56 8.38
CA SER A 561 -11.36 15.88 9.57
C SER A 561 -12.42 16.77 10.24
N ALA A 562 -13.27 16.20 11.10
CA ALA A 562 -14.21 16.96 11.93
C ALA A 562 -14.48 16.23 13.26
N VAL A 563 -13.77 16.62 14.33
CA VAL A 563 -13.80 15.92 15.63
C VAL A 563 -14.69 16.65 16.63
N LEU A 564 -15.69 15.96 17.19
CA LEU A 564 -16.61 16.51 18.19
C LEU A 564 -15.91 16.68 19.55
N SER A 565 -16.21 17.77 20.26
CA SER A 565 -15.78 18.00 21.64
C SER A 565 -16.46 17.03 22.61
N ARG A 566 -15.82 16.73 23.75
CA ARG A 566 -16.33 15.79 24.75
C ARG A 566 -17.66 16.23 25.41
N ASP A 567 -17.96 17.52 25.36
CA ASP A 567 -19.23 18.12 25.80
C ASP A 567 -20.28 18.26 24.67
N GLY A 568 -19.93 17.89 23.43
CA GLY A 568 -20.83 17.93 22.27
C GLY A 568 -21.14 19.32 21.72
N ARG A 569 -20.56 20.41 22.28
CA ARG A 569 -20.88 21.80 21.90
C ARG A 569 -20.13 22.32 20.68
N TYR A 570 -18.99 21.69 20.32
CA TYR A 570 -18.10 22.19 19.26
C TYR A 570 -17.57 21.07 18.37
N LEU A 571 -17.36 21.38 17.09
CA LEU A 571 -16.54 20.59 16.18
C LEU A 571 -15.19 21.28 15.98
N LEU A 572 -14.11 20.50 16.06
CA LEU A 572 -12.79 20.86 15.55
C LEU A 572 -12.72 20.36 14.10
N ALA A 573 -13.04 21.24 13.16
CA ALA A 573 -13.01 20.94 11.74
C ALA A 573 -11.65 21.35 11.14
N THR A 574 -11.07 20.52 10.28
CA THR A 574 -9.86 20.87 9.52
C THR A 574 -10.16 20.86 8.04
N THR A 575 -9.58 21.76 7.24
CA THR A 575 -9.69 21.73 5.77
C THR A 575 -8.50 21.02 5.12
N ARG A 576 -8.70 20.42 3.95
CA ARG A 576 -7.62 19.86 3.13
C ARG A 576 -6.89 20.98 2.42
N ALA A 577 -5.56 21.00 2.51
CA ALA A 577 -4.75 21.83 1.64
C ALA A 577 -4.95 21.40 0.18
N ILE A 578 -5.09 22.37 -0.72
CA ILE A 578 -5.19 22.19 -2.18
C ILE A 578 -4.24 23.18 -2.86
N SER A 579 -3.94 23.01 -4.15
CA SER A 579 -2.96 23.88 -4.82
C SER A 579 -3.33 25.37 -4.67
N GLY A 580 -2.39 26.18 -4.18
CA GLY A 580 -2.61 27.60 -3.87
C GLY A 580 -3.35 27.93 -2.57
N LYS A 581 -3.99 26.97 -1.88
CA LYS A 581 -4.67 27.20 -0.58
C LYS A 581 -4.07 26.37 0.56
N GLY A 582 -3.70 27.04 1.65
CA GLY A 582 -3.36 26.40 2.91
C GLY A 582 -4.56 25.71 3.59
N SER A 583 -4.26 24.72 4.43
CA SER A 583 -5.24 24.07 5.31
C SER A 583 -5.48 24.91 6.57
N VAL A 584 -6.71 24.88 7.08
CA VAL A 584 -7.18 25.68 8.23
C VAL A 584 -7.79 24.76 9.28
N ALA A 585 -7.57 25.07 10.57
CA ALA A 585 -8.32 24.51 11.69
C ALA A 585 -9.39 25.51 12.15
N LEU A 586 -10.62 25.05 12.26
CA LEU A 586 -11.81 25.82 12.60
C LEU A 586 -12.46 25.26 13.87
N LEU A 587 -12.81 26.14 14.79
CA LEU A 587 -13.79 25.88 15.83
C LEU A 587 -15.19 26.18 15.26
N VAL A 588 -16.09 25.19 15.27
CA VAL A 588 -17.48 25.37 14.81
C VAL A 588 -18.47 25.06 15.94
N PRO A 589 -19.36 25.98 16.34
CA PRO A 589 -20.44 25.69 17.29
C PRO A 589 -21.48 24.71 16.72
N VAL A 590 -21.87 23.69 17.49
CA VAL A 590 -22.71 22.57 17.04
C VAL A 590 -24.21 22.91 16.92
N ASP A 591 -24.66 23.94 17.65
CA ASP A 591 -26.03 24.46 17.60
C ASP A 591 -26.14 25.77 16.77
N GLY A 592 -25.12 26.04 15.93
CA GLY A 592 -25.07 27.18 15.03
C GLY A 592 -24.27 28.38 15.56
N GLY A 593 -23.78 29.20 14.63
CA GLY A 593 -22.89 30.32 14.89
C GLY A 593 -21.79 30.41 13.83
N GLN A 594 -20.98 31.48 13.86
CA GLN A 594 -19.87 31.63 12.92
C GLN A 594 -18.67 30.75 13.32
N PRO A 595 -18.09 29.97 12.40
CA PRO A 595 -16.80 29.30 12.61
C PRO A 595 -15.70 30.31 12.93
N ARG A 596 -14.79 29.94 13.84
CA ARG A 596 -13.60 30.74 14.17
C ARG A 596 -12.33 29.98 13.81
N GLU A 597 -11.45 30.65 13.07
CA GLU A 597 -10.11 30.15 12.74
C GLU A 597 -9.24 30.04 14.00
N LEU A 598 -8.61 28.87 14.18
CA LEU A 598 -7.68 28.58 15.28
C LEU A 598 -6.23 28.51 14.81
N LEU A 599 -6.01 28.00 13.59
CA LEU A 599 -4.69 27.85 12.98
C LEU A 599 -4.81 27.82 11.45
N ARG A 600 -3.89 28.48 10.76
CA ARG A 600 -3.70 28.36 9.31
C ARG A 600 -2.31 27.81 9.01
N VAL A 601 -2.22 26.84 8.12
CA VAL A 601 -0.97 26.25 7.66
C VAL A 601 -0.89 26.40 6.15
N ASN A 602 0.08 27.19 5.69
CA ASN A 602 0.30 27.49 4.28
C ASN A 602 1.16 26.39 3.61
N PRO A 603 0.98 26.13 2.30
CA PRO A 603 1.78 25.14 1.57
C PRO A 603 3.28 25.46 1.60
N PRO A 604 4.18 24.46 1.52
CA PRO A 604 3.89 23.04 1.31
C PRO A 604 3.49 22.28 2.58
N ASP A 605 3.56 22.92 3.76
CA ASP A 605 3.05 22.36 5.01
C ASP A 605 1.51 22.23 4.95
N ARG A 606 0.93 21.33 5.74
CA ARG A 606 -0.51 21.11 5.85
C ARG A 606 -0.90 20.56 7.22
N ILE A 607 -2.13 20.78 7.66
CA ILE A 607 -2.71 20.05 8.79
C ILE A 607 -2.99 18.62 8.29
N GLN A 608 -2.61 17.60 9.07
CA GLN A 608 -3.01 16.22 8.76
C GLN A 608 -4.54 16.12 8.86
N GLY A 609 -5.16 15.46 7.89
CA GLY A 609 -6.59 15.19 7.89
C GLY A 609 -6.96 14.14 8.94
N PHE A 610 -7.81 13.19 8.55
CA PHE A 610 -8.35 12.13 9.40
C PHE A 610 -7.34 11.59 10.45
N GLY A 611 -7.73 11.59 11.74
CA GLY A 611 -6.90 11.18 12.88
C GLY A 611 -5.73 12.11 13.26
N GLY A 612 -5.58 13.25 12.58
CA GLY A 612 -4.57 14.27 12.86
C GLY A 612 -4.96 15.29 13.93
N ALA A 613 -6.14 15.17 14.54
CA ALA A 613 -6.70 16.16 15.45
C ALA A 613 -7.35 15.50 16.68
N ASN A 614 -7.10 16.05 17.87
CA ASN A 614 -7.73 15.65 19.13
C ASN A 614 -8.05 16.88 20.01
N TRP A 615 -9.05 16.76 20.87
CA TRP A 615 -9.36 17.73 21.92
C TRP A 615 -8.61 17.41 23.21
N MET A 616 -8.22 18.44 23.99
CA MET A 616 -7.96 18.24 25.42
C MET A 616 -9.27 17.90 26.15
N PRO A 617 -9.26 17.11 27.23
CA PRO A 617 -10.51 16.59 27.84
C PRO A 617 -11.40 17.67 28.47
N ASP A 618 -10.81 18.79 28.85
CA ASP A 618 -11.45 19.99 29.41
C ASP A 618 -12.00 20.95 28.33
N GLY A 619 -11.70 20.69 27.05
CA GLY A 619 -12.06 21.57 25.93
C GLY A 619 -11.24 22.87 25.84
N SER A 620 -10.22 23.08 26.68
CA SER A 620 -9.48 24.36 26.72
C SER A 620 -8.50 24.54 25.55
N ALA A 621 -8.07 23.44 24.95
CA ALA A 621 -7.14 23.39 23.83
C ALA A 621 -7.39 22.18 22.91
N ALA A 622 -6.78 22.20 21.73
CA ALA A 622 -6.70 21.09 20.80
C ALA A 622 -5.24 20.70 20.53
N LEU A 623 -5.03 19.44 20.13
CA LEU A 623 -3.75 18.92 19.65
C LEU A 623 -3.89 18.57 18.16
N LEU A 624 -3.03 19.14 17.31
CA LEU A 624 -3.03 18.94 15.85
C LEU A 624 -1.67 18.42 15.37
N ILE A 625 -1.68 17.44 14.45
CA ILE A 625 -0.50 17.11 13.65
C ILE A 625 -0.42 18.07 12.46
N LYS A 626 0.62 18.88 12.44
CA LYS A 626 1.05 19.63 11.27
C LYS A 626 2.00 18.77 10.45
N GLY A 627 1.50 18.27 9.33
CA GLY A 627 2.29 17.53 8.35
C GLY A 627 3.20 18.45 7.53
N LYS A 628 4.43 18.00 7.31
CA LYS A 628 5.40 18.67 6.43
C LYS A 628 5.30 18.15 5.00
N ALA A 629 6.03 18.80 4.09
CA ALA A 629 6.30 18.26 2.75
C ALA A 629 6.91 16.86 2.82
N GLU A 630 7.93 16.68 3.67
CA GLU A 630 8.54 15.39 3.97
C GLU A 630 7.88 14.72 5.19
N ARG A 631 7.46 13.46 5.04
CA ARG A 631 6.71 12.70 6.07
C ARG A 631 7.41 12.61 7.42
N LYS A 632 8.75 12.60 7.46
CA LYS A 632 9.54 12.50 8.70
C LYS A 632 9.68 13.83 9.46
N GLY A 633 9.21 14.94 8.89
CA GLY A 633 9.24 16.26 9.54
C GLY A 633 7.99 16.64 10.35
N ASN A 634 6.99 15.75 10.44
CA ASN A 634 5.70 16.04 11.09
C ASN A 634 5.85 16.62 12.51
N GLU A 635 4.98 17.57 12.86
CA GLU A 635 5.04 18.32 14.12
C GLU A 635 3.72 18.19 14.89
N LEU A 636 3.77 17.89 16.19
CA LEU A 636 2.60 17.99 17.07
C LEU A 636 2.48 19.43 17.59
N TRP A 637 1.29 20.02 17.50
CA TRP A 637 1.01 21.40 17.90
C TRP A 637 -0.13 21.47 18.92
N PHE A 638 0.02 22.31 19.94
CA PHE A 638 -0.98 22.64 20.95
C PHE A 638 -1.62 23.99 20.61
N ILE A 639 -2.96 24.00 20.55
CA ILE A 639 -3.79 25.08 20.02
C ILE A 639 -4.78 25.53 21.11
N PRO A 640 -4.56 26.65 21.82
CA PRO A 640 -5.52 27.17 22.80
C PRO A 640 -6.87 27.51 22.14
N ILE A 641 -7.98 27.07 22.72
CA ILE A 641 -9.32 27.42 22.24
C ILE A 641 -9.73 28.83 22.69
N ASN A 642 -9.47 29.19 23.94
CA ASN A 642 -9.96 30.46 24.51
C ASN A 642 -9.00 31.65 24.27
N GLY A 643 -8.19 31.58 23.21
CA GLY A 643 -7.15 32.55 22.88
C GLY A 643 -5.79 32.19 23.47
N GLY A 644 -4.74 32.82 22.92
CA GLY A 644 -3.34 32.45 23.13
C GLY A 644 -2.67 31.99 21.83
N GLN A 645 -1.34 31.90 21.81
CA GLN A 645 -0.60 31.53 20.62
C GLN A 645 -0.50 29.99 20.46
N PRO A 646 -0.80 29.43 19.27
CA PRO A 646 -0.44 28.06 18.91
C PRO A 646 1.06 27.80 19.10
N ARG A 647 1.42 26.65 19.69
CA ARG A 647 2.84 26.27 19.88
C ARG A 647 3.11 24.83 19.45
N LYS A 648 4.29 24.60 18.89
CA LYS A 648 4.85 23.26 18.66
C LYS A 648 5.16 22.59 20.00
N LEU A 649 4.95 21.28 20.07
CA LEU A 649 5.46 20.41 21.13
C LEU A 649 6.74 19.71 20.64
N ASN A 650 7.70 19.53 21.54
CA ASN A 650 8.97 18.84 21.28
C ASN A 650 8.78 17.33 21.40
N VAL A 651 8.01 16.79 20.46
CA VAL A 651 7.70 15.37 20.29
C VAL A 651 8.38 14.87 19.03
N ASP A 652 9.15 13.79 19.15
CA ASP A 652 9.62 13.05 17.98
C ASP A 652 8.45 12.24 17.39
N MET A 653 8.24 12.40 16.08
CA MET A 653 7.18 11.74 15.32
C MET A 653 7.74 10.85 14.20
N SER A 654 9.06 10.67 14.13
CA SER A 654 9.75 9.94 13.06
C SER A 654 9.36 8.46 13.00
N GLU A 655 9.11 7.83 14.15
CA GLU A 655 8.61 6.45 14.26
C GLU A 655 7.10 6.31 14.06
N TRP A 656 6.32 7.40 14.03
CA TRP A 656 4.86 7.30 13.98
C TRP A 656 4.41 6.81 12.59
N ALA A 657 3.50 5.84 12.58
CA ALA A 657 2.91 5.26 11.38
C ALA A 657 2.01 6.27 10.63
N GLY A 658 2.63 7.21 9.90
CA GLY A 658 1.95 8.32 9.23
C GLY A 658 0.70 7.91 8.45
N GLY A 659 -0.39 8.65 8.66
CA GLY A 659 -1.74 8.33 8.15
C GLY A 659 -2.65 7.62 9.16
N THR A 660 -2.09 6.94 10.17
CA THR A 660 -2.89 6.40 11.30
C THR A 660 -3.35 7.54 12.21
N GLY A 661 -2.42 8.38 12.69
CA GLY A 661 -2.71 9.47 13.62
C GLY A 661 -2.54 9.05 15.08
N PHE A 662 -3.30 9.67 15.98
CA PHE A 662 -3.26 9.38 17.42
C PHE A 662 -4.62 9.63 18.08
N THR A 663 -4.77 9.17 19.32
CA THR A 663 -5.91 9.47 20.20
C THR A 663 -5.41 9.88 21.60
N LEU A 664 -6.09 10.83 22.24
CA LEU A 664 -5.75 11.33 23.56
C LEU A 664 -6.57 10.61 24.65
N HIS A 665 -5.91 10.16 25.71
CA HIS A 665 -6.57 9.52 26.86
C HIS A 665 -7.50 10.51 27.59
N PRO A 666 -8.65 10.08 28.16
CA PRO A 666 -9.59 10.97 28.87
C PRO A 666 -9.03 11.83 30.01
N SER A 667 -7.83 11.52 30.54
CA SER A 667 -7.13 12.39 31.51
C SER A 667 -6.23 13.47 30.89
N GLY A 668 -5.97 13.43 29.58
CA GLY A 668 -5.09 14.37 28.87
C GLY A 668 -3.59 14.10 29.04
N HIS A 669 -3.21 13.15 29.90
CA HIS A 669 -1.81 12.85 30.25
C HIS A 669 -1.21 11.63 29.53
N GLN A 670 -1.92 11.02 28.59
CA GLN A 670 -1.42 9.90 27.78
C GLN A 670 -1.95 9.99 26.35
N ILE A 671 -1.17 9.53 25.39
CA ILE A 671 -1.59 9.32 24.00
C ILE A 671 -1.45 7.85 23.61
N ALA A 672 -2.33 7.37 22.73
CA ALA A 672 -2.15 6.12 22.01
C ALA A 672 -1.96 6.42 20.52
N PHE A 673 -0.94 5.82 19.92
CA PHE A 673 -0.58 5.98 18.50
C PHE A 673 -0.02 4.66 17.96
N VAL A 674 0.15 4.58 16.65
CA VAL A 674 0.76 3.41 16.00
C VAL A 674 2.20 3.77 15.62
N SER A 675 3.18 2.97 16.02
CA SER A 675 4.58 3.10 15.61
C SER A 675 4.94 2.12 14.49
N GLY A 676 5.95 2.44 13.69
CA GLY A 676 6.57 1.52 12.73
C GLY A 676 6.21 1.79 11.26
N GLU A 677 7.18 1.57 10.37
CA GLU A 677 6.98 1.61 8.92
C GLU A 677 6.54 0.24 8.42
N ARG A 678 5.37 0.19 7.75
CA ARG A 678 4.92 -1.01 7.07
C ARG A 678 5.65 -1.18 5.74
N GLN A 679 6.26 -2.35 5.56
CA GLN A 679 7.05 -2.72 4.38
C GLN A 679 6.39 -3.91 3.66
N ALA A 680 6.95 -4.28 2.50
CA ALA A 680 6.40 -5.28 1.62
C ALA A 680 7.49 -5.92 0.75
N GLU A 681 7.30 -7.20 0.45
CA GLU A 681 8.19 -8.01 -0.38
C GLU A 681 7.38 -8.92 -1.30
N ILE A 682 7.89 -9.16 -2.51
CA ILE A 682 7.49 -10.33 -3.31
C ILE A 682 8.52 -11.42 -3.09
N TRP A 683 8.05 -12.62 -2.75
CA TRP A 683 8.87 -13.81 -2.55
C TRP A 683 8.67 -14.81 -3.68
N SER A 684 9.76 -15.47 -4.08
CA SER A 684 9.74 -16.76 -4.76
C SER A 684 9.48 -17.84 -3.72
N LEU A 685 8.43 -18.63 -3.88
CA LEU A 685 8.30 -19.92 -3.20
C LEU A 685 8.67 -21.03 -4.19
N GLU A 686 9.60 -21.90 -3.81
CA GLU A 686 10.19 -22.89 -4.71
C GLU A 686 10.21 -24.30 -4.08
N ASN A 687 10.34 -25.34 -4.92
CA ASN A 687 10.61 -26.74 -4.55
C ASN A 687 9.62 -27.41 -3.57
N PHE A 688 8.40 -26.87 -3.42
CA PHE A 688 7.36 -27.42 -2.53
C PHE A 688 6.37 -28.37 -3.24
N LEU A 689 6.44 -28.45 -4.57
CA LEU A 689 5.73 -29.42 -5.41
C LEU A 689 6.72 -30.43 -6.01
N PRO A 690 6.25 -31.60 -6.49
CA PRO A 690 7.07 -32.50 -7.30
C PRO A 690 7.64 -31.78 -8.54
N PRO A 691 8.84 -32.17 -9.04
CA PRO A 691 9.38 -31.60 -10.27
C PRO A 691 8.45 -31.87 -11.45
N VAL A 692 8.08 -30.82 -12.20
CA VAL A 692 7.30 -30.96 -13.44
C VAL A 692 8.13 -31.77 -14.44
N SER A 693 7.64 -32.93 -14.85
CA SER A 693 8.27 -33.74 -15.89
C SER A 693 8.17 -32.99 -17.22
N ALA A 694 9.30 -32.52 -17.74
CA ALA A 694 9.33 -31.65 -18.92
C ALA A 694 8.72 -32.34 -20.15
N LYS A 695 7.51 -31.89 -20.53
CA LYS A 695 6.89 -32.10 -21.83
C LYS A 695 6.32 -30.76 -22.28
N TRP A 696 6.84 -30.26 -23.39
CA TRP A 696 6.37 -29.12 -24.17
C TRP A 696 6.20 -29.61 -25.61
#